data_AF-A0A3M7H9U4-F1
#
_entry.id   AF-A0A3M7H9U4-F1
#
_cell.length_a   1.000
_cell.length_b   1.000
_cell.length_c   1.000
_cell.angle_alpha   90.00
_cell.angle_beta   90.00
_cell.angle_gamma   90.00
#
_symmetry.space_group_name_H-M   'P 1'
#
loop_
_entity.id
_entity.type
_entity.pdbx_description
1 polymer ?
#
loop_
_entity_poly.entity_id
_entity_poly.type
_entity_poly.pdbx_seq_one_letter_code
_entity_poly.pdbx_strand_id
1 'polypeptide(L)'
;MPAFIKAMLPALLAWTVSAQKPQFPPAFPPTPALPSSVNYAPSITPNVLDATAPNAQAECPGYRASNIRETQNSLTADLVLAGEACDLYGYDIHELTLNVEYQAKERLSVKIYPRYLASNNESLYTLSPDLTPQPSAEEGSNKAGSDLVFTWSNDPSFQFRVSRAGSGEVLFDTFGKKIVFEDQFLELVTSMVPDYNIYGLAESLRAFRLPNKFTQTFWNAYNLDNDNILDVNGHSTHPVYLETRYSNGTSKSHGVYARNAHGQDWLLRPDSITYRTIGGSFEFYFLSGSKPKDVISQCQTGVITTPYLPAYWHLGFQQNRWGYLNWTNLQDVIDAYADAGIQLEAITNDLDYLNLNRIFTHKDPQYNVEEGQRFLERLHASGQYYSPILDPNVYAPAPENQTDIYPPYDRGVELDVYIRSGANTSEYYYGVLWNGFSAYPDFMSPAAQQFWTEYDGWWLDVSDATSFCTGSCGTGMLDENPIHVPFPLPGDPNTSVAVDYRYPEAFNLTNATEAASASASLASQSSAYPTPTATPTPVLAQTLPTPGVRNLTFPPYAINNSLPGHSLVKQVLSPDAVHKNGMTECELHNLYGHTSANASYHALLQAIPGKRPWIQSRATFAGTGNFSGHWGGDTNSKWGNMYFGISQALQFAIAGIPYFGVETCGFNGNADMQLCTRWMQLSAWFPLYRNHNNRNTIAQEAYRWSTTAEATRRIMDIRYTLLPYTYTLFHKANTAGETVLRALAWEFPDEEDLKAVQTQFMSGPSILVTPVLEALATTVKGLFPGVGSGTIWYDWYSLQKVDAIAGENKTLQAPLVHQPIHVRGGSIIPMQKAGNTTKTSRMMPWSLLIALDKNGEAQGELYLDDGISIHPDETKNVELRFSRGILSTKVSGEYNDGLSLANIAIAGAHGRQHRGWSAHHGGKACDTQRAKMMYGEGGVLYMTDLGESTRDGIWSGDFEMRLH
;
A
#
# COMPACT_ATOMS: atom_id res chain seq x y z
N MET A 1 -38.44 -41.36 20.36
CA MET A 1 -38.98 -42.50 19.58
C MET A 1 -39.46 -41.99 18.23
N PRO A 2 -39.28 -42.76 17.15
CA PRO A 2 -38.68 -42.25 15.92
C PRO A 2 -39.61 -42.40 14.70
N ALA A 3 -40.01 -41.28 14.09
CA ALA A 3 -40.65 -41.29 12.77
C ALA A 3 -40.35 -40.05 11.91
N PHE A 4 -39.82 -38.96 12.49
CA PHE A 4 -39.55 -37.71 11.75
C PHE A 4 -38.13 -37.62 11.15
N ILE A 5 -37.22 -38.52 11.54
CA ILE A 5 -35.79 -38.47 11.14
C ILE A 5 -35.50 -39.24 9.83
N LYS A 6 -36.47 -40.01 9.29
CA LYS A 6 -36.25 -40.83 8.09
C LYS A 6 -36.72 -40.22 6.76
N ALA A 7 -37.35 -39.04 6.77
CA ALA A 7 -37.89 -38.42 5.55
C ALA A 7 -37.06 -37.26 4.97
N MET A 8 -35.99 -36.81 5.65
CA MET A 8 -35.13 -35.71 5.15
C MET A 8 -33.71 -36.13 4.72
N LEU A 9 -33.35 -37.41 4.84
CA LEU A 9 -32.02 -37.87 4.43
C LEU A 9 -31.73 -37.81 2.91
N PRO A 10 -32.69 -37.91 1.97
CA PRO A 10 -32.36 -37.78 0.55
C PRO A 10 -32.26 -36.32 0.06
N ALA A 11 -32.82 -35.36 0.79
CA ALA A 11 -32.81 -33.93 0.40
C ALA A 11 -31.55 -33.18 0.88
N LEU A 12 -30.83 -33.71 1.88
CA LEU A 12 -29.56 -33.17 2.37
C LEU A 12 -28.33 -33.76 1.66
N LEU A 13 -28.50 -34.75 0.78
CA LEU A 13 -27.43 -35.38 -0.01
C LEU A 13 -27.43 -34.97 -1.49
N ALA A 14 -28.36 -34.12 -1.92
CA ALA A 14 -28.44 -33.61 -3.29
C ALA A 14 -27.75 -32.24 -3.49
N TRP A 15 -27.09 -31.71 -2.44
CA TRP A 15 -26.08 -30.65 -2.58
C TRP A 15 -24.68 -31.26 -2.50
N THR A 16 -24.45 -32.33 -3.27
CA THR A 16 -23.15 -32.41 -3.92
C THR A 16 -23.10 -31.22 -4.85
N VAL A 17 -22.55 -30.10 -4.37
CA VAL A 17 -21.89 -29.14 -5.24
C VAL A 17 -20.99 -30.02 -6.09
N SER A 18 -21.42 -30.30 -7.32
CA SER A 18 -20.51 -30.82 -8.34
C SER A 18 -19.33 -29.89 -8.21
N ALA A 19 -18.17 -30.41 -7.81
CA ALA A 19 -16.93 -29.68 -7.98
C ALA A 19 -16.94 -29.34 -9.47
N GLN A 20 -17.39 -28.12 -9.81
CA GLN A 20 -17.22 -27.57 -11.13
C GLN A 20 -15.74 -27.77 -11.34
N LYS A 21 -15.39 -28.65 -12.29
CA LYS A 21 -14.01 -28.66 -12.80
C LYS A 21 -13.67 -27.18 -13.00
N PRO A 22 -12.49 -26.72 -12.55
CA PRO A 22 -12.08 -25.36 -12.84
C PRO A 22 -12.41 -25.13 -14.31
N GLN A 23 -13.30 -24.18 -14.59
CA GLN A 23 -13.54 -23.79 -15.97
C GLN A 23 -12.27 -23.04 -16.35
N PHE A 24 -11.26 -23.79 -16.75
CA PHE A 24 -10.09 -23.21 -17.38
C PHE A 24 -10.61 -22.47 -18.62
N PRO A 25 -10.15 -21.25 -18.88
CA PRO A 25 -10.38 -20.64 -20.19
C PRO A 25 -9.91 -21.62 -21.27
N PRO A 26 -10.55 -21.62 -22.47
CA PRO A 26 -10.11 -22.46 -23.55
C PRO A 26 -8.62 -22.23 -23.81
N ALA A 27 -7.89 -23.31 -24.12
CA ALA A 27 -6.51 -23.25 -24.54
C ALA A 27 -6.33 -22.12 -25.56
N PHE A 28 -5.41 -21.18 -25.32
CA PHE A 28 -4.96 -20.29 -26.38
C PHE A 28 -4.43 -21.18 -27.50
N PRO A 29 -4.81 -20.93 -28.78
CA PRO A 29 -4.20 -21.63 -29.88
C PRO A 29 -2.68 -21.47 -29.77
N PRO A 30 -1.87 -22.51 -30.04
CA PRO A 30 -0.42 -22.38 -30.01
C PRO A 30 -0.02 -21.24 -30.95
N THR A 31 0.40 -20.13 -30.36
CA THR A 31 0.78 -18.92 -31.06
C THR A 31 2.29 -18.80 -31.12
N PRO A 32 2.83 -18.05 -32.10
CA PRO A 32 4.23 -17.66 -32.08
C PRO A 32 4.59 -17.08 -30.71
N ALA A 33 5.66 -17.62 -30.12
CA ALA A 33 6.22 -17.15 -28.86
C ALA A 33 7.73 -17.04 -29.03
N LEU A 34 8.32 -16.02 -28.41
CA LEU A 34 9.76 -15.84 -28.40
C LEU A 34 10.42 -16.93 -27.55
N PRO A 35 11.68 -17.30 -27.84
CA PRO A 35 12.42 -18.21 -26.98
C PRO A 35 12.66 -17.56 -25.62
N SER A 36 12.58 -18.32 -24.53
CA SER A 36 12.82 -17.82 -23.16
C SER A 36 14.19 -17.14 -22.97
N SER A 37 15.14 -17.39 -23.88
CA SER A 37 16.46 -16.75 -23.91
C SER A 37 16.42 -15.24 -24.15
N VAL A 38 15.32 -14.69 -24.66
CA VAL A 38 15.18 -13.22 -24.79
C VAL A 38 15.17 -12.50 -23.45
N ASN A 39 14.90 -13.23 -22.35
CA ASN A 39 14.93 -12.72 -20.98
C ASN A 39 16.24 -13.09 -20.25
N TYR A 40 17.31 -13.47 -20.96
CA TYR A 40 18.60 -13.73 -20.32
C TYR A 40 19.29 -12.42 -19.98
N ALA A 41 19.73 -12.28 -18.73
CA ALA A 41 20.53 -11.16 -18.26
C ALA A 41 21.79 -11.72 -17.60
N PRO A 42 22.98 -11.13 -17.80
CA PRO A 42 24.19 -11.52 -17.07
C PRO A 42 23.97 -11.46 -15.56
N SER A 43 24.54 -12.42 -14.83
CA SER A 43 24.48 -12.36 -13.36
C SER A 43 25.55 -11.41 -12.84
N ILE A 44 25.20 -10.59 -11.86
CA ILE A 44 26.11 -9.66 -11.19
C ILE A 44 26.16 -10.04 -9.71
N THR A 45 27.33 -9.96 -9.08
CA THR A 45 27.44 -10.10 -7.63
C THR A 45 27.16 -8.74 -6.99
N PRO A 46 26.13 -8.58 -6.15
CA PRO A 46 25.89 -7.32 -5.44
C PRO A 46 27.06 -6.95 -4.54
N ASN A 47 27.45 -5.67 -4.52
CA ASN A 47 28.61 -5.22 -3.72
C ASN A 47 28.42 -5.43 -2.21
N VAL A 48 27.18 -5.47 -1.72
CA VAL A 48 26.90 -5.76 -0.30
C VAL A 48 27.10 -7.23 0.08
N LEU A 49 27.21 -8.12 -0.92
CA LEU A 49 27.45 -9.56 -0.75
C LEU A 49 28.87 -9.97 -1.18
N ASP A 50 29.61 -9.09 -1.86
CA ASP A 50 30.97 -9.33 -2.31
C ASP A 50 31.99 -8.96 -1.23
N ALA A 51 32.69 -9.96 -0.68
CA ALA A 51 33.74 -9.76 0.32
C ALA A 51 35.01 -9.08 -0.23
N THR A 52 35.15 -8.98 -1.56
CA THR A 52 36.26 -8.32 -2.24
C THR A 52 35.93 -6.90 -2.69
N ALA A 53 34.67 -6.47 -2.57
CA ALA A 53 34.23 -5.13 -2.92
C ALA A 53 35.00 -4.08 -2.09
N PRO A 54 35.57 -3.05 -2.74
CA PRO A 54 36.32 -2.03 -2.02
C PRO A 54 35.45 -1.23 -1.05
N ASN A 55 36.04 -0.83 0.07
CA ASN A 55 35.35 -0.10 1.13
C ASN A 55 35.53 1.41 0.93
N ALA A 56 34.50 2.09 0.44
CA ALA A 56 34.53 3.54 0.20
C ALA A 56 34.90 4.37 1.44
N GLN A 57 34.49 3.95 2.65
CA GLN A 57 34.89 4.61 3.88
C GLN A 57 36.40 4.51 4.17
N ALA A 58 37.06 3.44 3.70
CA ALA A 58 38.50 3.27 3.85
C ALA A 58 39.28 4.06 2.78
N GLU A 59 38.87 3.97 1.52
CA GLU A 59 39.63 4.44 0.36
C GLU A 59 39.41 5.92 0.03
N CYS A 60 38.18 6.43 0.11
CA CYS A 60 37.86 7.79 -0.37
C CYS A 60 38.34 8.89 0.57
N PRO A 61 38.60 10.12 0.10
CA PRO A 61 39.15 11.18 0.95
C PRO A 61 38.09 11.93 1.78
N GLY A 62 36.81 11.86 1.39
CA GLY A 62 35.76 12.75 1.91
C GLY A 62 35.88 14.18 1.36
N TYR A 63 35.17 15.13 1.96
CA TYR A 63 35.12 16.52 1.50
C TYR A 63 35.63 17.51 2.56
N ARG A 64 35.80 18.79 2.22
CA ARG A 64 36.03 19.89 3.15
C ARG A 64 35.10 21.05 2.81
N ALA A 65 34.37 21.54 3.80
CA ALA A 65 33.54 22.73 3.65
C ALA A 65 34.39 24.01 3.66
N SER A 66 34.08 24.93 2.74
CA SER A 66 34.66 26.25 2.61
C SER A 66 33.57 27.26 2.20
N ASN A 67 33.90 28.56 2.19
CA ASN A 67 32.96 29.62 1.79
C ASN A 67 31.59 29.56 2.50
N ILE A 68 31.62 29.20 3.79
CA ILE A 68 30.41 29.00 4.59
C ILE A 68 29.68 30.32 4.76
N ARG A 69 28.39 30.33 4.38
CA ARG A 69 27.48 31.45 4.58
C ARG A 69 26.32 30.96 5.42
N GLU A 70 26.13 31.61 6.57
CA GLU A 70 25.05 31.29 7.48
C GLU A 70 24.12 32.50 7.58
N THR A 71 22.83 32.24 7.43
CA THR A 71 21.76 33.20 7.65
C THR A 71 20.94 32.77 8.86
N GLN A 72 19.88 33.51 9.18
CA GLN A 72 18.96 33.08 10.24
C GLN A 72 18.22 31.77 9.87
N ASN A 73 18.08 31.44 8.58
CA ASN A 73 17.21 30.37 8.10
C ASN A 73 17.96 29.28 7.34
N SER A 74 19.24 29.49 7.02
CA SER A 74 20.00 28.56 6.19
C SER A 74 21.50 28.59 6.46
N LEU A 75 22.18 27.52 6.07
CA LEU A 75 23.63 27.44 5.96
C LEU A 75 23.99 26.86 4.58
N THR A 76 24.78 27.60 3.82
CA THR A 76 25.34 27.12 2.55
C THR A 76 26.86 27.03 2.63
N ALA A 77 27.46 26.02 2.02
CA ALA A 77 28.92 25.90 1.94
C ALA A 77 29.34 25.22 0.62
N ASP A 78 30.55 25.53 0.19
CA ASP A 78 31.20 24.81 -0.90
C ASP A 78 31.93 23.60 -0.29
N LEU A 79 31.61 22.39 -0.73
CA LEU A 79 32.34 21.19 -0.33
C LEU A 79 33.33 20.81 -1.43
N VAL A 80 34.62 20.83 -1.10
CA VAL A 80 35.70 20.47 -2.03
C VAL A 80 36.32 19.14 -1.59
N LEU A 81 36.59 18.24 -2.54
CA LEU A 81 37.20 16.94 -2.25
C LEU A 81 38.48 17.11 -1.40
N ALA A 82 38.60 16.34 -0.32
CA ALA A 82 39.60 16.56 0.73
C ALA A 82 40.99 15.98 0.42
N GLY A 83 41.16 15.33 -0.73
CA GLY A 83 42.36 14.60 -1.13
C GLY A 83 42.28 14.15 -2.59
N GLU A 84 43.11 13.17 -2.96
CA GLU A 84 43.02 12.53 -4.27
C GLU A 84 41.71 11.74 -4.40
N ALA A 85 41.10 11.80 -5.59
CA ALA A 85 39.92 11.02 -5.92
C ALA A 85 40.19 9.52 -5.74
N CYS A 86 39.23 8.81 -5.14
CA CYS A 86 39.28 7.36 -5.04
C CYS A 86 38.75 6.68 -6.32
N ASP A 87 37.84 7.35 -7.03
CA ASP A 87 37.20 6.88 -8.26
C ASP A 87 36.78 5.40 -8.16
N LEU A 88 36.08 5.05 -7.08
CA LEU A 88 35.93 3.65 -6.65
C LEU A 88 34.84 2.93 -7.43
N TYR A 89 33.66 3.55 -7.49
CA TYR A 89 32.46 3.04 -8.15
C TYR A 89 31.91 4.03 -9.20
N GLY A 90 32.68 5.04 -9.54
CA GLY A 90 32.39 6.15 -10.43
C GLY A 90 33.55 7.14 -10.36
N TYR A 91 33.35 8.36 -10.84
CA TYR A 91 34.32 9.45 -10.69
C TYR A 91 33.89 10.44 -9.61
N ASP A 92 34.80 10.77 -8.70
CA ASP A 92 34.53 11.73 -7.63
C ASP A 92 34.14 13.11 -8.18
N ILE A 93 33.09 13.70 -7.62
CA ILE A 93 32.65 15.04 -7.98
C ILE A 93 33.41 16.08 -7.15
N HIS A 94 34.45 16.69 -7.74
CA HIS A 94 35.37 17.57 -7.03
C HIS A 94 34.76 18.72 -6.22
N GLU A 95 33.67 19.33 -6.70
CA GLU A 95 33.00 20.47 -6.05
C GLU A 95 31.50 20.23 -5.90
N LEU A 96 31.03 20.21 -4.66
CA LEU A 96 29.63 20.11 -4.29
C LEU A 96 29.16 21.39 -3.58
N THR A 97 27.85 21.59 -3.55
CA THR A 97 27.18 22.59 -2.71
C THR A 97 26.45 21.89 -1.58
N LEU A 98 26.72 22.32 -0.35
CA LEU A 98 25.88 22.05 0.81
C LEU A 98 24.84 23.17 0.92
N ASN A 99 23.57 22.81 1.05
CA ASN A 99 22.48 23.70 1.43
C ASN A 99 21.70 23.10 2.60
N VAL A 100 21.70 23.77 3.74
CA VAL A 100 20.93 23.41 4.93
C VAL A 100 19.87 24.46 5.12
N GLU A 101 18.61 24.05 5.22
CA GLU A 101 17.48 24.95 5.39
C GLU A 101 16.64 24.56 6.59
N TYR A 102 16.41 25.53 7.49
CA TYR A 102 15.46 25.41 8.59
C TYR A 102 14.07 25.71 8.03
N GLN A 103 13.38 24.67 7.60
CA GLN A 103 12.17 24.81 6.79
C GLN A 103 10.88 24.96 7.60
N ALA A 104 10.85 24.39 8.79
CA ALA A 104 9.80 24.62 9.79
C ALA A 104 10.44 24.49 11.16
N LYS A 105 9.69 24.76 12.23
CA LYS A 105 10.17 24.51 13.59
C LYS A 105 10.60 23.05 13.76
N GLU A 106 9.81 22.11 13.24
CA GLU A 106 10.05 20.67 13.38
C GLU A 106 10.79 20.02 12.19
N ARG A 107 11.11 20.79 11.13
CA ARG A 107 11.66 20.28 9.86
C ARG A 107 12.96 20.98 9.45
N LEU A 108 14.01 20.17 9.22
CA LEU A 108 15.30 20.62 8.69
C LEU A 108 15.62 19.86 7.38
N SER A 109 15.99 20.58 6.33
CA SER A 109 16.52 19.99 5.09
C SER A 109 18.05 20.08 5.06
N VAL A 110 18.70 19.01 4.63
CA VAL A 110 20.14 18.96 4.33
C VAL A 110 20.31 18.43 2.92
N LYS A 111 20.81 19.27 2.03
CA LYS A 111 21.04 18.94 0.63
C LYS A 111 22.52 19.05 0.28
N ILE A 112 23.05 18.01 -0.36
CA ILE A 112 24.41 17.99 -0.93
C ILE A 112 24.29 17.53 -2.38
N TYR A 113 24.73 18.38 -3.31
CA TYR A 113 24.58 18.19 -4.74
C TYR A 113 25.74 18.82 -5.51
N PRO A 114 26.01 18.44 -6.78
CA PRO A 114 27.08 19.03 -7.57
C PRO A 114 26.97 20.55 -7.67
N ARG A 115 28.08 21.26 -7.49
CA ARG A 115 28.09 22.73 -7.59
C ARG A 115 27.84 23.21 -9.01
N TYR A 116 28.44 22.54 -9.97
CA TYR A 116 28.29 22.82 -11.38
C TYR A 116 27.58 21.63 -12.01
N LEU A 117 26.44 21.90 -12.64
CA LEU A 117 25.83 20.99 -13.61
C LEU A 117 26.12 21.59 -14.99
N ALA A 118 27.16 21.09 -15.64
CA ALA A 118 27.52 21.38 -17.02
C ALA A 118 27.25 20.12 -17.85
N SER A 119 27.20 20.24 -19.17
CA SER A 119 26.85 19.10 -20.06
C SER A 119 27.73 17.85 -19.91
N ASN A 120 28.92 17.96 -19.30
CA ASN A 120 29.81 16.85 -18.98
C ASN A 120 29.52 16.13 -17.65
N ASN A 121 28.66 16.68 -16.79
CA ASN A 121 28.15 16.06 -15.56
C ASN A 121 26.62 16.23 -15.37
N GLU A 122 25.92 16.69 -16.42
CA GLU A 122 24.46 16.78 -16.57
C GLU A 122 23.77 15.42 -16.42
N SER A 123 24.54 14.33 -16.48
CA SER A 123 24.14 12.97 -16.17
C SER A 123 23.87 12.70 -14.68
N LEU A 124 24.09 13.66 -13.79
CA LEU A 124 23.66 13.58 -12.40
C LEU A 124 22.25 14.19 -12.29
N TYR A 125 21.25 13.44 -12.74
CA TYR A 125 19.86 13.85 -12.64
C TYR A 125 19.49 14.21 -11.19
N THR A 126 19.10 15.46 -10.97
CA THR A 126 18.54 15.91 -9.69
C THR A 126 17.03 15.85 -9.79
N LEU A 127 16.40 15.15 -8.84
CA LEU A 127 14.97 14.86 -8.91
C LEU A 127 14.14 16.16 -8.96
N SER A 128 13.38 16.34 -10.06
CA SER A 128 12.61 17.57 -10.27
C SER A 128 11.50 17.75 -9.22
N PRO A 129 11.30 18.97 -8.68
CA PRO A 129 10.16 19.29 -7.82
C PRO A 129 8.80 19.13 -8.51
N ASP A 130 8.76 19.14 -9.85
CA ASP A 130 7.52 18.98 -10.61
C ASP A 130 6.98 17.54 -10.58
N LEU A 131 7.86 16.56 -10.30
CA LEU A 131 7.49 15.15 -10.22
C LEU A 131 7.16 14.73 -8.81
N THR A 132 7.98 15.17 -7.85
CA THR A 132 7.80 14.81 -6.45
C THR A 132 8.02 16.04 -5.59
N PRO A 133 7.19 16.27 -4.56
CA PRO A 133 7.27 17.48 -3.77
C PRO A 133 8.67 17.78 -3.22
N GLN A 134 9.04 19.06 -3.26
CA GLN A 134 10.27 19.59 -2.68
C GLN A 134 9.89 20.80 -1.82
N PRO A 135 9.71 20.61 -0.50
CA PRO A 135 9.30 21.67 0.39
C PRO A 135 10.31 22.81 0.46
N SER A 136 9.78 24.02 0.70
CA SER A 136 10.56 25.22 1.02
C SER A 136 10.37 25.61 2.51
N ALA A 137 11.07 26.65 2.94
CA ALA A 137 10.90 27.21 4.27
C ALA A 137 9.54 27.91 4.45
N GLU A 138 8.85 27.60 5.54
CA GLU A 138 7.62 28.25 6.00
C GLU A 138 7.93 29.63 6.57
N GLU A 139 6.96 30.54 6.49
CA GLU A 139 7.11 31.91 7.00
C GLU A 139 7.48 31.93 8.50
N GLY A 140 8.51 32.71 8.86
CA GLY A 140 8.99 32.82 10.23
C GLY A 140 9.94 31.70 10.69
N SER A 141 10.12 30.65 9.90
CA SER A 141 11.08 29.57 10.19
C SER A 141 12.50 30.08 10.26
N ASN A 142 13.24 29.70 11.30
CA ASN A 142 14.62 30.11 11.50
C ASN A 142 15.34 29.14 12.45
N LYS A 143 16.68 29.19 12.44
CA LYS A 143 17.57 28.37 13.27
C LYS A 143 17.30 28.51 14.77
N ALA A 144 16.98 29.70 15.25
CA ALA A 144 16.78 29.94 16.68
C ALA A 144 15.46 29.35 17.21
N GLY A 145 14.44 29.26 16.35
CA GLY A 145 13.13 28.68 16.67
C GLY A 145 13.00 27.19 16.36
N SER A 146 14.02 26.56 15.75
CA SER A 146 13.99 25.16 15.32
C SER A 146 14.18 24.17 16.49
N ASP A 147 13.44 23.06 16.44
CA ASP A 147 13.60 21.90 17.32
C ASP A 147 14.83 21.06 16.96
N LEU A 148 15.44 21.31 15.80
CA LEU A 148 16.59 20.63 15.24
C LEU A 148 17.82 21.54 15.16
N VAL A 149 19.01 20.97 15.36
CA VAL A 149 20.29 21.69 15.29
C VAL A 149 21.21 20.95 14.32
N PHE A 150 21.69 21.68 13.31
CA PHE A 150 22.75 21.22 12.41
C PHE A 150 24.12 21.62 12.98
N THR A 151 25.02 20.66 13.15
CA THR A 151 26.42 20.92 13.50
C THR A 151 27.34 20.18 12.57
N TRP A 152 28.49 20.77 12.24
CA TRP A 152 29.43 20.21 11.28
C TRP A 152 30.89 20.46 11.70
N SER A 153 31.82 19.70 11.13
CA SER A 153 33.27 19.84 11.31
C SER A 153 33.98 19.48 10.01
N ASN A 154 35.21 19.96 9.85
CA ASN A 154 36.14 19.59 8.77
C ASN A 154 37.28 18.66 9.25
N ASP A 155 37.24 18.21 10.50
CA ASP A 155 38.28 17.38 11.12
C ASP A 155 37.75 15.96 11.40
N PRO A 156 38.27 14.90 10.75
CA PRO A 156 39.37 14.92 9.77
C PRO A 156 38.94 15.36 8.36
N SER A 157 37.65 15.20 8.03
CA SER A 157 37.00 15.66 6.80
C SER A 157 35.60 16.22 7.13
N PHE A 158 34.88 16.73 6.14
CA PHE A 158 33.54 17.27 6.29
C PHE A 158 32.59 16.17 6.78
N GLN A 159 32.01 16.44 7.94
CA GLN A 159 31.04 15.60 8.60
C GLN A 159 30.03 16.50 9.31
N PHE A 160 28.79 16.05 9.38
CA PHE A 160 27.72 16.74 10.08
C PHE A 160 26.91 15.79 10.96
N ARG A 161 26.16 16.39 11.88
CA ARG A 161 25.12 15.71 12.65
C ARG A 161 23.93 16.62 12.87
N VAL A 162 22.76 15.99 12.98
CA VAL A 162 21.50 16.63 13.32
C VAL A 162 21.09 16.15 14.71
N SER A 163 20.79 17.08 15.62
CA SER A 163 20.36 16.77 16.98
C SER A 163 19.12 17.56 17.38
N ARG A 164 18.43 17.11 18.44
CA ARG A 164 17.35 17.90 19.06
C ARG A 164 17.92 19.09 19.81
N ALA A 165 17.38 20.28 19.55
CA ALA A 165 17.74 21.51 20.25
C ALA A 165 17.51 21.40 21.77
N GLY A 166 16.35 20.86 22.17
CA GLY A 166 15.96 20.85 23.59
C GLY A 166 16.70 19.84 24.47
N SER A 167 17.24 18.75 23.92
CA SER A 167 17.92 17.70 24.72
C SER A 167 19.35 17.40 24.30
N GLY A 168 19.80 17.89 23.14
CA GLY A 168 21.09 17.51 22.55
C GLY A 168 21.14 16.07 22.03
N GLU A 169 20.01 15.34 22.02
CA GLU A 169 19.94 13.98 21.49
C GLU A 169 20.30 13.98 20.00
N VAL A 170 21.33 13.23 19.63
CA VAL A 170 21.81 13.12 18.25
C VAL A 170 20.92 12.16 17.47
N LEU A 171 20.32 12.64 16.38
CA LEU A 171 19.37 11.88 15.55
C LEU A 171 20.05 11.26 14.33
N PHE A 172 20.99 11.98 13.73
CA PHE A 172 21.77 11.54 12.57
C PHE A 172 23.21 12.02 12.74
N ASP A 173 24.20 11.13 12.60
CA ASP A 173 25.59 11.41 12.96
C ASP A 173 26.60 10.81 11.97
N THR A 174 27.20 11.66 11.14
CA THR A 174 28.26 11.26 10.21
C THR A 174 29.67 11.45 10.78
N PHE A 175 29.82 11.82 12.05
CA PHE A 175 31.15 12.03 12.63
C PHE A 175 31.98 10.73 12.62
N GLY A 176 33.23 10.84 12.18
CA GLY A 176 34.14 9.71 11.98
C GLY A 176 33.85 8.90 10.70
N LYS A 177 32.93 9.36 9.85
CA LYS A 177 32.59 8.77 8.55
C LYS A 177 32.95 9.75 7.43
N LYS A 178 33.12 9.24 6.22
CA LYS A 178 33.40 10.04 5.02
C LYS A 178 32.14 10.15 4.18
N ILE A 179 31.85 11.35 3.68
CA ILE A 179 30.83 11.54 2.66
C ILE A 179 31.47 11.20 1.31
N VAL A 180 30.90 10.25 0.58
CA VAL A 180 31.39 9.84 -0.75
C VAL A 180 30.37 10.26 -1.79
N PHE A 181 30.83 10.90 -2.86
CA PHE A 181 29.98 11.44 -3.91
C PHE A 181 30.71 11.32 -5.25
N GLU A 182 30.34 10.29 -5.99
CA GLU A 182 30.81 9.98 -7.33
C GLU A 182 29.62 10.10 -8.32
N ASP A 183 29.89 10.10 -9.63
CA ASP A 183 28.87 10.22 -10.68
C ASP A 183 27.89 9.02 -10.79
N GLN A 184 28.28 7.85 -10.27
CA GLN A 184 27.46 6.63 -10.22
C GLN A 184 27.41 5.97 -8.83
N PHE A 185 27.89 6.66 -7.79
CA PHE A 185 27.88 6.12 -6.43
C PHE A 185 27.92 7.22 -5.37
N LEU A 186 26.94 7.21 -4.49
CA LEU A 186 26.87 8.10 -3.34
C LEU A 186 26.78 7.26 -2.08
N GLU A 187 27.57 7.56 -1.05
CA GLU A 187 27.50 6.91 0.26
C GLU A 187 27.44 7.93 1.41
N LEU A 188 26.47 7.73 2.30
CA LEU A 188 26.33 8.47 3.55
C LEU A 188 26.10 7.48 4.71
N VAL A 189 26.89 7.60 5.77
CA VAL A 189 26.80 6.71 6.94
C VAL A 189 26.41 7.51 8.18
N THR A 190 25.35 7.07 8.86
CA THR A 190 25.00 7.57 10.20
C THR A 190 25.30 6.54 11.26
N SER A 191 25.89 6.97 12.37
CA SER A 191 26.03 6.16 13.58
C SER A 191 24.68 6.05 14.29
N MET A 192 24.37 4.87 14.83
CA MET A 192 23.10 4.60 15.49
C MET A 192 23.31 4.16 16.94
N VAL A 193 22.32 4.45 17.78
CA VAL A 193 22.27 3.93 19.14
C VAL A 193 22.07 2.41 19.14
N PRO A 194 22.60 1.65 20.11
CA PRO A 194 22.37 0.21 20.19
C PRO A 194 20.87 -0.14 20.23
N ASP A 195 20.47 -1.19 19.51
CA ASP A 195 19.08 -1.68 19.44
C ASP A 195 18.05 -0.61 19.03
N TYR A 196 18.43 0.30 18.13
CA TYR A 196 17.53 1.30 17.57
C TYR A 196 16.22 0.70 17.01
N ASN A 197 15.15 1.50 16.99
CA ASN A 197 13.82 1.06 16.55
C ASN A 197 13.41 1.80 15.28
N ILE A 198 13.65 1.18 14.13
CA ILE A 198 13.34 1.76 12.82
C ILE A 198 12.12 1.07 12.21
N TYR A 199 11.26 1.87 11.59
CA TYR A 199 10.04 1.46 10.87
C TYR A 199 9.95 2.23 9.56
N GLY A 200 9.33 1.66 8.52
CA GLY A 200 9.19 2.29 7.20
C GLY A 200 10.06 1.60 6.16
N LEU A 201 10.67 2.39 5.27
CA LEU A 201 11.43 1.91 4.10
C LEU A 201 10.60 0.96 3.21
N ALA A 202 9.34 1.33 2.95
CA ALA A 202 8.47 0.56 2.07
C ALA A 202 9.01 0.61 0.62
N GLU A 203 9.03 -0.46 -0.15
CA GLU A 203 8.30 -1.71 0.09
C GLU A 203 9.19 -2.93 0.31
N SER A 204 8.84 -3.73 1.33
CA SER A 204 9.29 -5.11 1.49
C SER A 204 8.33 -5.91 2.39
N LEU A 205 8.14 -7.21 2.07
CA LEU A 205 7.32 -8.12 2.87
C LEU A 205 8.16 -8.67 4.04
N ARG A 206 7.97 -8.11 5.24
CA ARG A 206 8.78 -8.47 6.41
C ARG A 206 8.25 -7.99 7.75
N ALA A 207 9.03 -8.17 8.81
CA ALA A 207 8.72 -7.68 10.14
C ALA A 207 8.65 -6.14 10.20
N PHE A 208 7.67 -5.61 10.94
CA PHE A 208 7.38 -4.17 11.01
C PHE A 208 8.49 -3.35 11.67
N ARG A 209 9.03 -3.82 12.82
CA ARG A 209 10.27 -3.27 13.39
C ARG A 209 11.43 -3.83 12.59
N LEU A 210 12.12 -2.98 11.84
CA LEU A 210 13.17 -3.44 10.94
C LEU A 210 14.37 -4.00 11.74
N PRO A 211 14.86 -5.21 11.41
CA PRO A 211 16.06 -5.77 12.03
C PRO A 211 17.30 -4.94 11.68
N ASN A 212 18.21 -4.84 12.65
CA ASN A 212 19.50 -4.14 12.53
C ASN A 212 20.61 -4.97 11.85
N LYS A 213 20.23 -5.94 11.01
CA LYS A 213 21.11 -6.77 10.16
C LYS A 213 20.42 -7.05 8.84
N PHE A 214 20.08 -5.98 8.12
CA PHE A 214 19.28 -6.06 6.92
C PHE A 214 19.73 -5.03 5.89
N THR A 215 19.51 -5.33 4.61
CA THR A 215 19.68 -4.37 3.53
C THR A 215 18.32 -4.19 2.85
N GLN A 216 17.74 -2.99 2.95
CA GLN A 216 16.60 -2.63 2.10
C GLN A 216 17.15 -2.15 0.77
N THR A 217 16.78 -2.82 -0.31
CA THR A 217 17.09 -2.35 -1.67
C THR A 217 15.87 -1.67 -2.26
N PHE A 218 16.08 -0.67 -3.12
CA PHE A 218 15.03 -0.12 -3.95
C PHE A 218 15.47 -0.12 -5.42
N TRP A 219 14.69 -0.85 -6.19
CA TRP A 219 14.67 -0.91 -7.65
C TRP A 219 13.33 -1.58 -7.96
N ASN A 220 12.35 -0.79 -8.38
CA ASN A 220 10.97 -1.27 -8.55
C ASN A 220 10.99 -2.44 -9.56
N ALA A 221 10.47 -3.59 -9.21
CA ALA A 221 10.59 -4.76 -10.07
C ALA A 221 9.40 -5.71 -9.87
N TYR A 222 8.98 -6.30 -10.98
CA TYR A 222 8.06 -7.43 -10.99
C TYR A 222 8.84 -8.73 -11.04
N ASN A 223 8.54 -9.65 -10.13
CA ASN A 223 9.13 -10.99 -10.19
C ASN A 223 8.09 -12.01 -10.66
N LEU A 224 8.24 -12.44 -11.91
CA LEU A 224 7.38 -13.42 -12.56
C LEU A 224 7.24 -14.75 -11.79
N ASP A 225 8.31 -15.20 -11.12
CA ASP A 225 8.30 -16.49 -10.43
C ASP A 225 7.63 -16.40 -9.06
N ASN A 226 7.89 -15.32 -8.34
CA ASN A 226 7.31 -15.03 -7.03
C ASN A 226 7.49 -13.56 -6.68
N ASP A 227 6.39 -12.82 -6.71
CA ASP A 227 6.33 -11.38 -6.50
C ASP A 227 6.30 -10.96 -5.03
N ASN A 228 6.33 -11.93 -4.11
CA ASN A 228 6.09 -11.69 -2.69
C ASN A 228 7.13 -12.42 -1.83
N ILE A 229 8.39 -12.30 -2.24
CA ILE A 229 9.56 -12.85 -1.53
C ILE A 229 9.82 -12.00 -0.28
N LEU A 230 10.18 -12.68 0.82
CA LEU A 230 10.52 -12.01 2.07
C LEU A 230 11.86 -11.29 1.98
N ASP A 231 11.98 -10.15 2.67
CA ASP A 231 13.25 -9.44 2.87
C ASP A 231 13.97 -8.95 1.59
N VAL A 232 13.23 -8.69 0.52
CA VAL A 232 13.79 -8.17 -0.74
C VAL A 232 13.06 -6.90 -1.24
N ASN A 233 13.61 -6.22 -2.25
CA ASN A 233 12.91 -5.12 -2.92
C ASN A 233 11.64 -5.60 -3.62
N GLY A 234 10.57 -4.80 -3.53
CA GLY A 234 9.30 -5.00 -4.22
C GLY A 234 9.03 -3.93 -5.27
N HIS A 235 7.78 -3.47 -5.34
CA HIS A 235 7.27 -2.63 -6.43
C HIS A 235 7.48 -1.14 -6.24
N SER A 236 7.71 -0.72 -4.99
CA SER A 236 7.62 0.67 -4.61
C SER A 236 8.88 1.17 -3.90
N THR A 237 9.15 2.46 -4.08
CA THR A 237 10.30 3.14 -3.50
C THR A 237 9.86 4.27 -2.57
N HIS A 238 9.92 4.02 -1.26
CA HIS A 238 9.62 4.98 -0.19
C HIS A 238 10.76 5.05 0.82
N PRO A 239 11.84 5.81 0.52
CA PRO A 239 13.02 5.98 1.38
C PRO A 239 12.75 6.90 2.58
N VAL A 240 11.68 6.62 3.32
CA VAL A 240 11.28 7.27 4.57
C VAL A 240 11.34 6.27 5.70
N TYR A 241 11.95 6.65 6.81
CA TYR A 241 11.88 5.87 8.05
C TYR A 241 11.49 6.72 9.24
N LEU A 242 10.85 6.08 10.21
CA LEU A 242 10.55 6.56 11.55
C LEU A 242 11.47 5.86 12.54
N GLU A 243 12.16 6.61 13.40
CA GLU A 243 12.86 6.06 14.58
C GLU A 243 12.14 6.47 15.86
N THR A 244 11.97 5.52 16.81
CA THR A 244 11.50 5.81 18.17
C THR A 244 12.53 5.37 19.20
N ARG A 245 12.84 6.25 20.14
CA ARG A 245 13.75 5.99 21.26
C ARG A 245 13.03 6.06 22.58
N TYR A 246 13.36 5.12 23.45
CA TYR A 246 12.76 4.96 24.77
C TYR A 246 13.77 5.36 25.85
N SER A 247 13.32 6.14 26.83
CA SER A 247 14.13 6.55 27.96
C SER A 247 13.24 6.88 29.16
N ASN A 248 13.56 6.30 30.32
CA ASN A 248 12.90 6.57 31.61
C ASN A 248 11.35 6.46 31.54
N GLY A 249 10.82 5.46 30.83
CA GLY A 249 9.37 5.25 30.69
C GLY A 249 8.66 6.27 29.79
N THR A 250 9.41 7.00 28.97
CA THR A 250 8.88 7.90 27.94
C THR A 250 9.56 7.62 26.60
N SER A 251 8.97 8.09 25.52
CA SER A 251 9.52 7.96 24.17
C SER A 251 9.66 9.30 23.47
N LYS A 252 10.55 9.34 22.47
CA LYS A 252 10.64 10.41 21.48
C LYS A 252 10.87 9.82 20.10
N SER A 253 10.32 10.45 19.07
CA SER A 253 10.42 9.94 17.70
C SER A 253 10.94 10.98 16.72
N HIS A 254 11.62 10.54 15.67
CA HIS A 254 11.98 11.40 14.55
C HIS A 254 11.87 10.64 13.25
N GLY A 255 11.80 11.37 12.14
CA GLY A 255 11.73 10.82 10.80
C GLY A 255 12.89 11.29 9.95
N VAL A 256 13.28 10.45 9.00
CA VAL A 256 14.23 10.81 7.95
C VAL A 256 13.64 10.37 6.62
N TYR A 257 13.57 11.30 5.67
CA TYR A 257 13.20 11.02 4.28
C TYR A 257 14.37 11.43 3.37
N ALA A 258 14.83 10.50 2.53
CA ALA A 258 15.85 10.78 1.52
C ALA A 258 15.21 10.87 0.13
N ARG A 259 15.07 12.08 -0.40
CA ARG A 259 14.45 12.34 -1.70
C ARG A 259 15.41 11.98 -2.85
N ASN A 260 15.32 10.75 -3.35
CA ASN A 260 16.11 10.25 -4.47
C ASN A 260 15.36 9.12 -5.20
N ALA A 261 15.35 9.14 -6.53
CA ALA A 261 14.65 8.17 -7.38
C ALA A 261 15.55 7.07 -7.96
N HIS A 262 16.87 7.15 -7.82
CA HIS A 262 17.79 6.15 -8.34
C HIS A 262 17.74 4.85 -7.53
N GLY A 263 18.33 3.79 -8.08
CA GLY A 263 18.56 2.54 -7.36
C GLY A 263 19.39 2.75 -6.09
N GLN A 264 18.97 2.14 -4.98
CA GLN A 264 19.57 2.43 -3.67
C GLN A 264 19.58 1.20 -2.75
N ASP A 265 20.56 1.15 -1.85
CA ASP A 265 20.67 0.19 -0.75
C ASP A 265 20.75 0.93 0.60
N TRP A 266 19.91 0.53 1.55
CA TRP A 266 19.93 0.97 2.94
C TRP A 266 20.39 -0.18 3.84
N LEU A 267 21.64 -0.12 4.29
CA LEU A 267 22.25 -1.15 5.11
C LEU A 267 22.01 -0.82 6.60
N LEU A 268 21.05 -1.49 7.21
CA LEU A 268 20.78 -1.44 8.65
C LEU A 268 21.75 -2.40 9.36
N ARG A 269 22.67 -1.86 10.15
CA ARG A 269 23.68 -2.59 10.95
C ARG A 269 23.51 -2.26 12.44
N PRO A 270 24.06 -3.04 13.39
CA PRO A 270 23.77 -2.85 14.82
C PRO A 270 24.10 -1.47 15.38
N ASP A 271 25.08 -0.77 14.80
CA ASP A 271 25.62 0.51 15.24
C ASP A 271 25.56 1.61 14.17
N SER A 272 24.97 1.33 13.01
CA SER A 272 24.98 2.25 11.87
C SER A 272 23.87 1.98 10.87
N ILE A 273 23.50 3.03 10.12
CA ILE A 273 22.74 2.92 8.87
C ILE A 273 23.61 3.52 7.77
N THR A 274 23.82 2.77 6.69
CA THR A 274 24.52 3.26 5.49
C THR A 274 23.52 3.40 4.35
N TYR A 275 23.40 4.62 3.83
CA TYR A 275 22.65 4.95 2.63
C TYR A 275 23.58 4.92 1.42
N ARG A 276 23.26 4.09 0.42
CA ARG A 276 23.97 4.03 -0.87
C ARG A 276 22.99 4.22 -2.00
N THR A 277 23.36 5.00 -3.01
CA THR A 277 22.57 5.16 -4.24
C THR A 277 23.48 5.26 -5.46
N ILE A 278 22.99 4.81 -6.61
CA ILE A 278 23.75 4.80 -7.88
C ILE A 278 23.66 6.12 -8.66
N GLY A 279 23.12 7.17 -8.05
CA GLY A 279 23.07 8.50 -8.65
C GLY A 279 22.25 9.52 -7.88
N GLY A 280 22.12 10.71 -8.47
CA GLY A 280 21.33 11.81 -7.95
C GLY A 280 22.06 12.66 -6.91
N SER A 281 21.39 12.99 -5.82
CA SER A 281 21.91 13.86 -4.75
C SER A 281 21.54 13.33 -3.38
N PHE A 282 22.24 13.83 -2.34
CA PHE A 282 21.73 13.72 -0.98
C PHE A 282 20.74 14.84 -0.75
N GLU A 283 19.46 14.51 -0.57
CA GLU A 283 18.42 15.46 -0.20
C GLU A 283 17.61 14.86 0.95
N PHE A 284 18.02 15.19 2.17
CA PHE A 284 17.47 14.63 3.39
C PHE A 284 16.58 15.62 4.11
N TYR A 285 15.41 15.15 4.55
CA TYR A 285 14.52 15.88 5.44
C TYR A 285 14.51 15.19 6.80
N PHE A 286 14.85 15.95 7.84
CA PHE A 286 14.82 15.52 9.23
C PHE A 286 13.59 16.11 9.91
N LEU A 287 12.83 15.24 10.57
CA LEU A 287 11.53 15.54 11.14
C LEU A 287 11.56 15.24 12.63
N SER A 288 11.45 16.25 13.49
CA SER A 288 11.38 16.04 14.94
C SER A 288 9.94 15.86 15.41
N GLY A 289 9.68 14.84 16.22
CA GLY A 289 8.37 14.68 16.87
C GLY A 289 8.49 14.36 18.34
N SER A 290 7.43 14.68 19.08
CA SER A 290 7.26 14.20 20.46
C SER A 290 6.74 12.76 20.48
N LYS A 291 5.94 12.39 19.47
CA LYS A 291 5.34 11.07 19.30
C LYS A 291 5.49 10.58 17.84
N PRO A 292 5.40 9.26 17.59
CA PRO A 292 5.41 8.68 16.26
C PRO A 292 4.42 9.32 15.27
N LYS A 293 3.18 9.55 15.71
CA LYS A 293 2.13 10.10 14.85
C LYS A 293 2.41 11.53 14.39
N ASP A 294 3.04 12.34 15.24
CA ASP A 294 3.43 13.70 14.92
C ASP A 294 4.48 13.71 13.80
N VAL A 295 5.39 12.73 13.80
CA VAL A 295 6.41 12.55 12.74
C VAL A 295 5.79 12.13 11.42
N ILE A 296 4.84 11.19 11.45
CA ILE A 296 4.17 10.72 10.24
C ILE A 296 3.32 11.86 9.63
N SER A 297 2.55 12.56 10.47
CA SER A 297 1.71 13.69 10.05
C SER A 297 2.52 14.84 9.46
N GLN A 298 3.63 15.25 10.08
CA GLN A 298 4.48 16.31 9.52
C GLN A 298 5.19 15.88 8.22
N CYS A 299 5.50 14.59 8.06
CA CYS A 299 6.07 14.08 6.80
C CYS A 299 5.06 14.24 5.67
N GLN A 300 3.80 13.85 5.91
CA GLN A 300 2.74 13.94 4.91
C GLN A 300 2.37 15.39 4.63
N THR A 301 2.10 16.20 5.65
CA THR A 301 1.66 17.60 5.48
C THR A 301 2.76 18.54 4.99
N GLY A 302 4.03 18.25 5.30
CA GLY A 302 5.14 19.17 5.08
C GLY A 302 6.25 18.66 4.16
N VAL A 303 6.23 17.39 3.74
CA VAL A 303 7.28 16.80 2.89
C VAL A 303 6.76 16.14 1.63
N ILE A 304 5.97 15.08 1.77
CA ILE A 304 5.59 14.22 0.63
C ILE A 304 4.21 14.52 0.04
N THR A 305 3.30 15.14 0.78
CA THR A 305 1.83 15.33 0.56
C THR A 305 0.92 14.39 1.35
N THR A 306 -0.26 14.91 1.68
CA THR A 306 -1.35 14.15 2.32
C THR A 306 -2.03 13.24 1.31
N PRO A 307 -2.53 12.07 1.75
CA PRO A 307 -3.24 11.15 0.87
C PRO A 307 -4.57 11.72 0.36
N TYR A 308 -5.04 11.22 -0.78
CA TYR A 308 -6.38 11.55 -1.29
C TYR A 308 -7.48 11.07 -0.35
N LEU A 309 -8.60 11.77 -0.32
CA LEU A 309 -9.82 11.27 0.30
C LEU A 309 -10.50 10.32 -0.70
N PRO A 310 -10.61 9.01 -0.43
CA PRO A 310 -11.34 8.09 -1.32
C PRO A 310 -12.81 8.48 -1.45
N ALA A 311 -13.45 8.10 -2.57
CA ALA A 311 -14.91 8.06 -2.59
C ALA A 311 -15.36 7.00 -1.58
N TYR A 312 -16.53 7.20 -0.96
CA TYR A 312 -17.00 6.33 0.11
C TYR A 312 -17.14 4.87 -0.34
N TRP A 313 -17.50 4.63 -1.60
CA TRP A 313 -17.60 3.29 -2.18
C TRP A 313 -16.24 2.58 -2.31
N HIS A 314 -15.12 3.31 -2.40
CA HIS A 314 -13.79 2.68 -2.46
C HIS A 314 -13.51 1.81 -1.23
N LEU A 315 -14.15 2.12 -0.09
CA LEU A 315 -13.98 1.40 1.17
C LEU A 315 -14.83 0.12 1.25
N GLY A 316 -15.68 -0.14 0.27
CA GLY A 316 -16.42 -1.39 0.15
C GLY A 316 -15.53 -2.58 -0.23
N PHE A 317 -16.13 -3.76 -0.29
CA PHE A 317 -15.43 -4.99 -0.68
C PHE A 317 -15.46 -5.20 -2.19
N GLN A 318 -14.33 -5.66 -2.73
CA GLN A 318 -14.13 -5.89 -4.14
C GLN A 318 -13.82 -7.38 -4.42
N GLN A 319 -14.45 -7.95 -5.44
CA GLN A 319 -14.11 -9.28 -5.95
C GLN A 319 -13.38 -9.17 -7.28
N ASN A 320 -12.28 -9.91 -7.41
CA ASN A 320 -11.46 -10.01 -8.60
C ASN A 320 -11.06 -11.46 -8.89
N ARG A 321 -10.74 -11.76 -10.14
CA ARG A 321 -10.07 -12.99 -10.54
C ARG A 321 -9.42 -12.79 -11.90
N TRP A 322 -8.18 -13.25 -12.03
CA TRP A 322 -7.64 -13.57 -13.33
C TRP A 322 -8.30 -14.84 -13.84
N GLY A 323 -9.02 -14.75 -14.95
CA GLY A 323 -9.69 -15.88 -15.60
C GLY A 323 -11.22 -15.84 -15.57
N TYR A 324 -11.87 -14.70 -15.31
CA TYR A 324 -13.33 -14.59 -15.55
C TYR A 324 -13.63 -14.62 -17.04
N LEU A 325 -14.67 -15.38 -17.43
CA LEU A 325 -14.81 -15.83 -18.82
C LEU A 325 -15.56 -14.87 -19.75
N ASN A 326 -16.56 -14.16 -19.23
CA ASN A 326 -17.48 -13.28 -19.96
C ASN A 326 -18.40 -12.50 -19.00
N TRP A 327 -19.24 -11.61 -19.52
CA TRP A 327 -20.23 -10.84 -18.75
C TRP A 327 -21.23 -11.70 -17.97
N THR A 328 -21.68 -12.83 -18.53
CA THR A 328 -22.61 -13.74 -17.83
C THR A 328 -21.94 -14.37 -16.61
N ASN A 329 -20.69 -14.80 -16.73
CA ASN A 329 -19.92 -15.36 -15.62
C ASN A 329 -19.71 -14.33 -14.49
N LEU A 330 -19.47 -13.06 -14.82
CA LEU A 330 -19.42 -12.00 -13.81
C LEU A 330 -20.77 -11.80 -13.11
N GLN A 331 -21.88 -11.84 -13.86
CA GLN A 331 -23.22 -11.77 -13.28
C GLN A 331 -23.48 -12.94 -12.32
N ASP A 332 -23.10 -14.17 -12.69
CA ASP A 332 -23.24 -15.35 -11.83
C ASP A 332 -22.47 -15.20 -10.51
N VAL A 333 -21.29 -14.58 -10.53
CA VAL A 333 -20.49 -14.29 -9.32
C VAL A 333 -21.22 -13.27 -8.44
N ILE A 334 -21.75 -12.19 -9.02
CA ILE A 334 -22.52 -11.17 -8.28
C ILE A 334 -23.76 -11.80 -7.65
N ASP A 335 -24.50 -12.60 -8.41
CA ASP A 335 -25.72 -13.26 -7.95
C ASP A 335 -25.40 -14.25 -6.82
N ALA A 336 -24.29 -15.00 -6.91
CA ALA A 336 -23.83 -15.89 -5.84
C ALA A 336 -23.45 -15.15 -4.54
N TYR A 337 -22.84 -13.97 -4.65
CA TYR A 337 -22.60 -13.09 -3.49
C TYR A 337 -23.92 -12.65 -2.85
N ALA A 338 -24.88 -12.22 -3.67
CA ALA A 338 -26.20 -11.81 -3.20
C ALA A 338 -26.97 -12.96 -2.54
N ASP A 339 -26.98 -14.15 -3.14
CA ASP A 339 -27.60 -15.37 -2.61
C ASP A 339 -26.97 -15.82 -1.29
N ALA A 340 -25.65 -15.64 -1.16
CA ALA A 340 -24.92 -15.91 0.08
C ALA A 340 -25.13 -14.83 1.16
N GLY A 341 -25.81 -13.72 0.84
CA GLY A 341 -26.00 -12.57 1.73
C GLY A 341 -24.69 -11.89 2.12
N ILE A 342 -23.71 -11.87 1.23
CA ILE A 342 -22.40 -11.24 1.43
C ILE A 342 -22.38 -9.91 0.66
N GLN A 343 -21.96 -8.83 1.32
CA GLN A 343 -21.84 -7.51 0.71
C GLN A 343 -20.80 -7.52 -0.43
N LEU A 344 -21.14 -6.92 -1.58
CA LEU A 344 -20.23 -6.77 -2.71
C LEU A 344 -20.39 -5.36 -3.29
N GLU A 345 -19.34 -4.55 -3.17
CA GLU A 345 -19.36 -3.17 -3.65
C GLU A 345 -18.92 -3.07 -5.10
N ALA A 346 -17.86 -3.80 -5.46
CA ALA A 346 -17.33 -3.78 -6.82
C ALA A 346 -16.93 -5.17 -7.31
N ILE A 347 -17.12 -5.38 -8.61
CA ILE A 347 -16.56 -6.51 -9.35
C ILE A 347 -15.47 -5.97 -10.27
N THR A 348 -14.34 -6.66 -10.35
CA THR A 348 -13.21 -6.22 -11.16
C THR A 348 -12.82 -7.31 -12.16
N ASN A 349 -12.32 -6.90 -13.32
CA ASN A 349 -11.70 -7.80 -14.28
C ASN A 349 -10.19 -7.60 -14.30
N ASP A 350 -9.47 -8.72 -14.35
CA ASP A 350 -8.10 -8.79 -14.84
C ASP A 350 -8.08 -8.75 -16.39
N LEU A 351 -6.97 -9.10 -17.04
CA LEU A 351 -6.72 -8.93 -18.48
C LEU A 351 -7.71 -9.64 -19.41
N ASP A 352 -8.54 -10.57 -18.90
CA ASP A 352 -9.37 -11.46 -19.71
C ASP A 352 -10.43 -10.76 -20.57
N TYR A 353 -10.80 -9.52 -20.21
CA TYR A 353 -11.75 -8.72 -20.98
C TYR A 353 -11.13 -8.08 -22.23
N LEU A 354 -9.81 -7.95 -22.27
CA LEU A 354 -9.07 -7.33 -23.37
C LEU A 354 -8.89 -8.32 -24.52
N ASN A 355 -8.95 -7.82 -25.76
CA ASN A 355 -8.61 -8.62 -26.93
C ASN A 355 -7.08 -8.82 -26.98
N LEU A 356 -6.63 -10.06 -26.78
CA LEU A 356 -5.19 -10.41 -26.74
C LEU A 356 -4.39 -9.55 -25.75
N ASN A 357 -4.99 -9.20 -24.59
CA ASN A 357 -4.40 -8.35 -23.55
C ASN A 357 -4.05 -6.92 -24.02
N ARG A 358 -4.53 -6.48 -25.19
CA ARG A 358 -4.27 -5.14 -25.74
C ARG A 358 -5.19 -4.13 -25.07
N ILE A 359 -4.62 -3.13 -24.40
CA ILE A 359 -5.40 -2.07 -23.74
C ILE A 359 -6.39 -1.37 -24.67
N PHE A 360 -7.44 -0.76 -24.15
CA PHE A 360 -8.46 -0.05 -24.96
C PHE A 360 -9.16 -0.94 -26.01
N THR A 361 -9.20 -2.24 -25.78
CA THR A 361 -9.94 -3.19 -26.61
C THR A 361 -10.88 -4.06 -25.76
N HIS A 362 -11.80 -4.75 -26.43
CA HIS A 362 -12.68 -5.74 -25.80
C HIS A 362 -12.63 -7.04 -26.58
N LYS A 363 -12.61 -8.16 -25.86
CA LYS A 363 -12.60 -9.50 -26.43
C LYS A 363 -14.00 -9.91 -26.91
N ASP A 364 -14.26 -9.88 -28.20
CA ASP A 364 -15.55 -10.30 -28.78
C ASP A 364 -15.54 -11.81 -29.16
N PRO A 365 -16.60 -12.60 -28.90
CA PRO A 365 -17.90 -12.19 -28.34
C PRO A 365 -18.01 -12.25 -26.81
N GLN A 366 -16.98 -12.67 -26.09
CA GLN A 366 -17.05 -12.92 -24.64
C GLN A 366 -17.36 -11.66 -23.81
N TYR A 367 -16.76 -10.54 -24.18
CA TYR A 367 -16.91 -9.24 -23.56
C TYR A 367 -17.43 -8.23 -24.58
N ASN A 368 -18.52 -8.57 -25.25
CA ASN A 368 -19.18 -7.68 -26.20
C ASN A 368 -19.59 -6.35 -25.54
N VAL A 369 -19.33 -5.21 -26.20
CA VAL A 369 -19.55 -3.87 -25.64
C VAL A 369 -21.02 -3.59 -25.34
N GLU A 370 -21.94 -4.01 -26.21
CA GLU A 370 -23.38 -3.74 -26.04
C GLU A 370 -23.96 -4.51 -24.85
N GLU A 371 -23.51 -5.75 -24.65
CA GLU A 371 -23.84 -6.53 -23.45
C GLU A 371 -23.21 -5.92 -22.19
N GLY A 372 -21.95 -5.48 -22.29
CA GLY A 372 -21.24 -4.81 -21.21
C GLY A 372 -21.95 -3.55 -20.72
N GLN A 373 -22.42 -2.70 -21.64
CA GLN A 373 -23.23 -1.51 -21.29
C GLN A 373 -24.48 -1.89 -20.49
N ARG A 374 -25.23 -2.90 -20.95
CA ARG A 374 -26.41 -3.40 -20.21
C ARG A 374 -26.04 -4.00 -18.85
N PHE A 375 -24.91 -4.68 -18.75
CA PHE A 375 -24.39 -5.22 -17.49
C PHE A 375 -24.06 -4.09 -16.50
N LEU A 376 -23.33 -3.07 -16.95
CA LEU A 376 -22.96 -1.90 -16.13
C LEU A 376 -24.18 -1.09 -15.70
N GLU A 377 -25.19 -0.93 -16.56
CA GLU A 377 -26.46 -0.30 -16.19
C GLU A 377 -27.14 -1.02 -15.01
N ARG A 378 -27.20 -2.37 -15.05
CA ARG A 378 -27.75 -3.16 -13.94
C ARG A 378 -26.90 -3.06 -12.68
N LEU A 379 -25.59 -3.11 -12.82
CA LEU A 379 -24.62 -3.02 -11.72
C LEU A 379 -24.75 -1.67 -10.98
N HIS A 380 -24.75 -0.56 -11.73
CA HIS A 380 -24.91 0.78 -11.17
C HIS A 380 -26.30 1.02 -10.58
N ALA A 381 -27.37 0.46 -11.16
CA ALA A 381 -28.72 0.53 -10.60
C ALA A 381 -28.77 -0.10 -9.19
N SER A 382 -28.07 -1.22 -9.00
CA SER A 382 -27.88 -1.90 -7.71
C SER A 382 -26.93 -1.18 -6.75
N GLY A 383 -26.27 -0.10 -7.20
CA GLY A 383 -25.31 0.65 -6.39
C GLY A 383 -23.95 -0.05 -6.23
N GLN A 384 -23.58 -0.88 -7.20
CA GLN A 384 -22.28 -1.55 -7.30
C GLN A 384 -21.44 -0.92 -8.42
N TYR A 385 -20.15 -1.21 -8.44
CA TYR A 385 -19.17 -0.61 -9.35
C TYR A 385 -18.35 -1.66 -10.11
N TYR A 386 -17.80 -1.28 -11.26
CA TYR A 386 -16.98 -2.16 -12.10
C TYR A 386 -15.59 -1.58 -12.30
N SER A 387 -14.52 -2.18 -11.78
CA SER A 387 -13.16 -1.63 -11.96
C SER A 387 -12.27 -2.55 -12.80
N PRO A 388 -11.94 -2.20 -14.06
CA PRO A 388 -11.07 -3.03 -14.89
C PRO A 388 -9.57 -2.73 -14.69
N ILE A 389 -8.73 -3.75 -14.90
CA ILE A 389 -7.28 -3.60 -15.05
C ILE A 389 -6.94 -2.84 -16.35
N LEU A 390 -5.83 -2.11 -16.33
CA LEU A 390 -5.24 -1.49 -17.50
C LEU A 390 -3.72 -1.41 -17.32
N ASP A 391 -2.96 -2.00 -18.23
CA ASP A 391 -1.51 -1.91 -18.19
C ASP A 391 -1.01 -0.60 -18.85
N PRO A 392 0.08 0.01 -18.38
CA PRO A 392 0.60 1.26 -18.94
C PRO A 392 1.26 1.11 -20.32
N ASN A 393 1.58 -0.10 -20.78
CA ASN A 393 2.26 -0.35 -22.06
C ASN A 393 1.28 -0.52 -23.22
N VAL A 394 1.77 -0.25 -24.43
CA VAL A 394 0.97 -0.28 -25.67
C VAL A 394 1.53 -1.33 -26.61
N TYR A 395 0.69 -2.25 -27.08
CA TYR A 395 1.07 -3.24 -28.08
C TYR A 395 1.67 -2.57 -29.33
N ALA A 396 2.79 -3.10 -29.83
CA ALA A 396 3.44 -2.64 -31.05
C ALA A 396 3.10 -3.61 -32.21
N PRO A 397 2.32 -3.19 -33.21
CA PRO A 397 1.90 -4.04 -34.32
C PRO A 397 3.04 -4.29 -35.32
N ALA A 398 2.90 -5.35 -36.12
CA ALA A 398 3.82 -5.62 -37.23
C ALA A 398 3.68 -4.52 -38.32
N PRO A 399 4.76 -3.77 -38.66
CA PRO A 399 4.67 -2.54 -39.46
C PRO A 399 4.01 -2.70 -40.85
N GLU A 400 4.23 -3.82 -41.52
CA GLU A 400 3.71 -4.06 -42.88
C GLU A 400 2.42 -4.91 -42.90
N ASN A 401 1.93 -5.36 -41.73
CA ASN A 401 0.77 -6.25 -41.65
C ASN A 401 -0.54 -5.48 -41.48
N GLN A 402 -1.28 -5.30 -42.58
CA GLN A 402 -2.58 -4.62 -42.59
C GLN A 402 -3.67 -5.30 -41.73
N THR A 403 -3.48 -6.57 -41.36
CA THR A 403 -4.45 -7.29 -40.51
C THR A 403 -4.17 -7.12 -39.01
N ASP A 404 -3.06 -6.46 -38.66
CA ASP A 404 -2.60 -6.26 -37.28
C ASP A 404 -2.53 -4.77 -36.90
N ILE A 405 -3.28 -3.92 -37.59
CA ILE A 405 -3.37 -2.49 -37.29
C ILE A 405 -3.89 -2.30 -35.86
N TYR A 406 -3.26 -1.40 -35.11
CA TYR A 406 -3.63 -1.10 -33.74
C TYR A 406 -3.63 0.42 -33.49
N PRO A 407 -4.81 1.08 -33.61
CA PRO A 407 -4.92 2.54 -33.55
C PRO A 407 -4.33 3.22 -32.29
N PRO A 408 -4.41 2.62 -31.08
CA PRO A 408 -3.72 3.19 -29.92
C PRO A 408 -2.21 3.33 -30.13
N TYR A 409 -1.57 2.39 -30.81
CA TYR A 409 -0.15 2.50 -31.13
C TYR A 409 0.13 3.63 -32.11
N ASP A 410 -0.61 3.66 -33.22
CA ASP A 410 -0.44 4.67 -34.28
C ASP A 410 -0.58 6.10 -33.73
N ARG A 411 -1.53 6.31 -32.81
CA ARG A 411 -1.72 7.60 -32.13
C ARG A 411 -0.55 7.96 -31.22
N GLY A 412 -0.01 6.98 -30.49
CA GLY A 412 1.18 7.21 -29.68
C GLY A 412 2.41 7.57 -30.51
N VAL A 413 2.54 7.01 -31.71
CA VAL A 413 3.54 7.42 -32.70
C VAL A 413 3.29 8.85 -33.21
N GLU A 414 2.05 9.18 -33.56
CA GLU A 414 1.67 10.53 -34.04
C GLU A 414 1.99 11.62 -32.99
N LEU A 415 1.70 11.35 -31.72
CA LEU A 415 1.95 12.25 -30.60
C LEU A 415 3.40 12.17 -30.06
N ASP A 416 4.18 11.23 -30.59
CA ASP A 416 5.55 10.94 -30.19
C ASP A 416 5.69 10.75 -28.67
N VAL A 417 4.96 9.76 -28.13
CA VAL A 417 4.84 9.55 -26.68
C VAL A 417 5.69 8.42 -26.13
N TYR A 418 6.32 7.59 -26.96
CA TYR A 418 7.04 6.40 -26.46
C TYR A 418 8.50 6.70 -26.10
N ILE A 419 8.98 6.00 -25.06
CA ILE A 419 10.38 5.96 -24.63
C ILE A 419 11.26 5.46 -25.79
N ARG A 420 12.49 5.97 -25.90
CA ARG A 420 13.47 5.61 -26.95
C ARG A 420 14.39 4.48 -26.50
N SER A 421 14.88 3.70 -27.46
CA SER A 421 15.79 2.57 -27.20
C SER A 421 17.19 3.00 -26.71
N GLY A 422 17.55 4.28 -26.87
CA GLY A 422 18.80 4.84 -26.36
C GLY A 422 18.97 6.32 -26.72
N ALA A 423 20.14 6.86 -26.40
CA ALA A 423 20.48 8.24 -26.73
C ALA A 423 20.72 8.42 -28.24
N ASN A 424 20.34 9.58 -28.79
CA ASN A 424 20.57 9.96 -30.19
C ASN A 424 19.93 9.02 -31.25
N THR A 425 18.90 8.26 -30.88
CA THR A 425 18.10 7.46 -31.83
C THR A 425 16.65 7.96 -31.88
N SER A 426 16.02 7.81 -33.05
CA SER A 426 14.57 8.00 -33.24
C SER A 426 13.80 6.70 -33.05
N GLU A 427 14.45 5.62 -32.67
CA GLU A 427 13.82 4.34 -32.46
C GLU A 427 13.16 4.26 -31.08
N TYR A 428 11.92 3.79 -31.04
CA TYR A 428 11.21 3.52 -29.78
C TYR A 428 11.77 2.27 -29.09
N TYR A 429 11.69 2.23 -27.77
CA TYR A 429 11.99 1.03 -27.00
C TYR A 429 10.85 0.03 -27.16
N TYR A 430 11.18 -1.19 -27.57
CA TYR A 430 10.23 -2.30 -27.66
C TYR A 430 10.63 -3.43 -26.72
N GLY A 431 9.87 -3.59 -25.65
CA GLY A 431 9.95 -4.73 -24.74
C GLY A 431 8.94 -5.82 -25.12
N VAL A 432 8.72 -6.77 -24.22
CA VAL A 432 7.67 -7.79 -24.34
C VAL A 432 6.81 -7.78 -23.09
N LEU A 433 5.49 -7.78 -23.24
CA LEU A 433 4.56 -7.91 -22.13
C LEU A 433 3.39 -8.85 -22.49
N TRP A 434 2.28 -8.82 -21.74
CA TRP A 434 1.14 -9.74 -21.87
C TRP A 434 0.53 -9.75 -23.28
N ASN A 435 0.61 -8.63 -23.99
CA ASN A 435 0.11 -8.40 -25.34
C ASN A 435 1.14 -8.64 -26.46
N GLY A 436 2.36 -9.09 -26.14
CA GLY A 436 3.46 -9.26 -27.10
C GLY A 436 4.44 -8.10 -27.08
N PHE A 437 5.04 -7.77 -28.24
CA PHE A 437 5.92 -6.61 -28.33
C PHE A 437 5.19 -5.34 -27.91
N SER A 438 5.83 -4.53 -27.08
CA SER A 438 5.22 -3.40 -26.42
C SER A 438 6.10 -2.17 -26.46
N ALA A 439 5.50 -1.04 -26.81
CA ALA A 439 6.04 0.30 -26.60
C ALA A 439 5.57 0.86 -25.25
N TYR A 440 6.36 1.76 -24.67
CA TYR A 440 6.16 2.28 -23.32
C TYR A 440 5.93 3.78 -23.38
N PRO A 441 4.72 4.28 -23.06
CA PRO A 441 4.46 5.70 -22.99
C PRO A 441 5.35 6.36 -21.94
N ASP A 442 5.99 7.46 -22.34
CA ASP A 442 6.75 8.32 -21.47
C ASP A 442 5.81 9.30 -20.76
N PHE A 443 5.22 8.86 -19.63
CA PHE A 443 4.28 9.64 -18.83
C PHE A 443 4.85 10.92 -18.21
N MET A 444 6.14 11.21 -18.45
CA MET A 444 6.79 12.49 -18.13
C MET A 444 6.43 13.58 -19.15
N SER A 445 6.00 13.19 -20.34
CA SER A 445 5.66 14.09 -21.43
C SER A 445 4.19 14.55 -21.35
N PRO A 446 3.90 15.85 -21.50
CA PRO A 446 2.52 16.33 -21.65
C PRO A 446 1.75 15.66 -22.80
N ALA A 447 2.45 15.20 -23.84
CA ALA A 447 1.81 14.47 -24.95
C ALA A 447 1.35 13.07 -24.54
N ALA A 448 2.07 12.39 -23.64
CA ALA A 448 1.64 11.10 -23.09
C ALA A 448 0.40 11.27 -22.21
N GLN A 449 0.32 12.37 -21.45
CA GLN A 449 -0.89 12.74 -20.72
C GLN A 449 -2.10 12.89 -21.67
N GLN A 450 -1.94 13.59 -22.80
CA GLN A 450 -2.99 13.76 -23.81
C GLN A 450 -3.36 12.43 -24.48
N PHE A 451 -2.39 11.58 -24.78
CA PHE A 451 -2.63 10.25 -25.31
C PHE A 451 -3.52 9.42 -24.37
N TRP A 452 -3.27 9.52 -23.07
CA TRP A 452 -3.93 8.71 -22.04
C TRP A 452 -5.34 9.20 -21.68
N THR A 453 -5.68 10.48 -21.94
CA THR A 453 -6.96 11.08 -21.53
C THR A 453 -8.19 10.62 -22.32
N GLU A 454 -8.00 9.91 -23.43
CA GLU A 454 -9.13 9.46 -24.28
C GLU A 454 -9.80 8.17 -23.78
N TYR A 455 -9.34 7.59 -22.66
CA TYR A 455 -9.81 6.30 -22.18
C TYR A 455 -9.97 6.22 -20.66
N ASP A 456 -10.86 5.32 -20.23
CA ASP A 456 -11.15 5.01 -18.83
C ASP A 456 -10.26 3.85 -18.34
N GLY A 457 -9.36 4.07 -17.38
CA GLY A 457 -8.50 3.02 -16.80
C GLY A 457 -8.29 3.18 -15.30
N TRP A 458 -8.56 2.12 -14.50
CA TRP A 458 -8.85 2.27 -13.06
C TRP A 458 -7.92 1.45 -12.14
N TRP A 459 -7.38 0.31 -12.59
CA TRP A 459 -6.36 -0.48 -11.89
C TRP A 459 -5.11 -0.64 -12.77
N LEU A 460 -4.02 0.02 -12.39
CA LEU A 460 -2.75 -0.01 -13.11
C LEU A 460 -1.85 -1.12 -12.58
N ASP A 461 -1.66 -2.14 -13.40
CA ASP A 461 -0.72 -3.22 -13.14
C ASP A 461 0.55 -3.05 -13.99
N VAL A 462 1.59 -3.85 -13.71
CA VAL A 462 2.88 -3.82 -14.43
C VAL A 462 3.53 -2.44 -14.57
N SER A 463 3.21 -1.56 -13.62
CA SER A 463 3.67 -0.18 -13.56
C SER A 463 5.09 -0.01 -13.01
N ASP A 464 5.79 -1.11 -12.74
CA ASP A 464 7.24 -1.17 -12.41
C ASP A 464 8.16 -1.02 -13.63
N ALA A 465 7.66 -0.47 -14.75
CA ALA A 465 8.33 -0.49 -16.05
C ALA A 465 8.70 -1.93 -16.50
N THR A 466 7.78 -2.89 -16.30
CA THR A 466 8.05 -4.31 -16.54
C THR A 466 8.26 -4.62 -18.03
N SER A 467 9.25 -5.45 -18.36
CA SER A 467 9.46 -6.04 -19.69
C SER A 467 9.92 -7.48 -19.54
N PHE A 468 9.23 -8.45 -20.14
CA PHE A 468 9.57 -9.87 -20.09
C PHE A 468 10.75 -10.28 -20.96
N CYS A 469 11.50 -9.33 -21.49
CA CYS A 469 12.77 -9.55 -22.16
C CYS A 469 13.84 -8.57 -21.65
N THR A 470 15.10 -8.93 -21.88
CA THR A 470 16.25 -8.10 -21.56
C THR A 470 16.57 -7.20 -22.74
N GLY A 471 16.62 -5.88 -22.56
CA GLY A 471 16.89 -4.97 -23.67
C GLY A 471 15.64 -4.62 -24.48
N SER A 472 15.81 -3.71 -25.44
CA SER A 472 14.79 -3.42 -26.47
C SER A 472 14.72 -4.59 -27.46
N CYS A 473 14.14 -5.70 -27.05
CA CYS A 473 14.16 -6.96 -27.78
C CYS A 473 13.21 -6.99 -29.01
N GLY A 474 12.29 -6.05 -29.14
CA GLY A 474 11.39 -5.94 -30.30
C GLY A 474 11.93 -5.11 -31.46
N THR A 475 13.02 -4.37 -31.24
CA THR A 475 13.72 -3.58 -32.27
C THR A 475 14.10 -4.46 -33.46
N GLY A 476 13.57 -4.12 -34.64
CA GLY A 476 13.78 -4.87 -35.88
C GLY A 476 13.16 -6.26 -35.93
N MET A 477 12.34 -6.64 -34.93
CA MET A 477 11.72 -7.96 -34.81
C MET A 477 10.19 -7.90 -34.75
N LEU A 478 9.56 -6.74 -34.92
CA LEU A 478 8.11 -6.57 -34.82
C LEU A 478 7.31 -7.51 -35.76
N ASP A 479 7.89 -7.91 -36.90
CA ASP A 479 7.28 -8.87 -37.83
C ASP A 479 7.13 -10.29 -37.25
N GLU A 480 7.89 -10.65 -36.21
CA GLU A 480 7.73 -11.94 -35.51
C GLU A 480 6.39 -12.02 -34.75
N ASN A 481 5.88 -10.86 -34.34
CA ASN A 481 4.58 -10.66 -33.70
C ASN A 481 4.18 -11.78 -32.71
N PRO A 482 4.92 -11.92 -31.59
CA PRO A 482 4.57 -12.91 -30.58
C PRO A 482 3.23 -12.52 -29.95
N ILE A 483 2.27 -13.44 -30.00
CA ILE A 483 0.93 -13.24 -29.41
C ILE A 483 0.90 -13.76 -27.97
N HIS A 484 1.98 -14.41 -27.53
CA HIS A 484 2.14 -14.97 -26.20
C HIS A 484 3.52 -14.64 -25.64
N VAL A 485 3.60 -14.48 -24.31
CA VAL A 485 4.85 -14.25 -23.57
C VAL A 485 5.84 -15.43 -23.73
N PRO A 486 7.15 -15.22 -23.55
CA PRO A 486 8.19 -16.23 -23.82
C PRO A 486 8.31 -17.34 -22.76
N PHE A 487 7.26 -17.54 -21.98
CA PHE A 487 7.17 -18.55 -20.92
C PHE A 487 5.72 -19.03 -20.78
N PRO A 488 5.49 -20.22 -20.20
CA PRO A 488 4.15 -20.67 -19.85
C PRO A 488 3.46 -19.69 -18.90
N LEU A 489 2.25 -19.28 -19.23
CA LEU A 489 1.37 -18.58 -18.30
C LEU A 489 0.64 -19.60 -17.41
N PRO A 490 0.30 -19.23 -16.16
CA PRO A 490 -0.58 -20.04 -15.31
C PRO A 490 -1.79 -20.58 -16.08
N GLY A 491 -2.05 -21.89 -16.08
CA GLY A 491 -3.24 -22.44 -16.75
C GLY A 491 -3.02 -22.85 -18.21
N ASP A 492 -1.85 -22.58 -18.78
CA ASP A 492 -1.54 -23.04 -20.14
C ASP A 492 -1.50 -24.58 -20.21
N PRO A 493 -2.19 -25.19 -21.18
CA PRO A 493 -2.28 -26.64 -21.28
C PRO A 493 -0.92 -27.25 -21.60
N ASN A 494 -0.66 -28.43 -21.04
CA ASN A 494 0.58 -29.18 -21.25
C ASN A 494 1.85 -28.43 -20.80
N THR A 495 1.76 -27.71 -19.67
CA THR A 495 2.89 -27.01 -19.05
C THR A 495 2.99 -27.36 -17.56
N SER A 496 4.10 -26.97 -16.92
CA SER A 496 4.31 -27.14 -15.47
C SER A 496 3.44 -26.22 -14.61
N VAL A 497 2.69 -25.31 -15.21
CA VAL A 497 1.83 -24.33 -14.53
C VAL A 497 0.34 -24.49 -14.92
N ALA A 498 0.00 -25.57 -15.63
CA ALA A 498 -1.36 -25.86 -16.12
C ALA A 498 -2.39 -25.90 -14.97
N VAL A 499 -2.03 -26.52 -13.85
CA VAL A 499 -2.84 -26.53 -12.63
C VAL A 499 -1.92 -26.25 -11.45
N ASP A 500 -2.32 -25.35 -10.57
CA ASP A 500 -1.63 -25.17 -9.30
C ASP A 500 -2.12 -26.21 -8.28
N TYR A 501 -1.19 -26.98 -7.71
CA TYR A 501 -1.45 -27.97 -6.68
C TYR A 501 -0.83 -27.59 -5.33
N ARG A 502 -0.31 -26.38 -5.19
CA ARG A 502 0.26 -25.86 -3.94
C ARG A 502 -0.90 -25.39 -3.06
N TYR A 503 -0.91 -25.83 -1.80
CA TYR A 503 -1.87 -25.41 -0.78
C TYR A 503 -1.13 -24.80 0.42
N PRO A 504 -1.82 -24.07 1.33
CA PRO A 504 -1.22 -23.47 2.50
C PRO A 504 -0.62 -24.49 3.47
N GLU A 505 0.20 -23.96 4.37
CA GLU A 505 0.72 -24.70 5.53
C GLU A 505 -0.42 -25.36 6.31
N ALA A 506 -0.17 -26.56 6.83
CA ALA A 506 -1.12 -27.40 7.57
C ALA A 506 -2.34 -27.93 6.76
N PHE A 507 -2.43 -27.71 5.45
CA PHE A 507 -3.51 -28.30 4.63
C PHE A 507 -3.55 -29.84 4.68
N ASN A 508 -2.38 -30.48 4.80
CA ASN A 508 -2.29 -31.94 4.99
C ASN A 508 -2.88 -32.43 6.33
N LEU A 509 -3.03 -31.56 7.32
CA LEU A 509 -3.64 -31.88 8.61
C LEU A 509 -5.16 -31.66 8.57
N THR A 510 -5.63 -30.65 7.84
CA THR A 510 -7.07 -30.34 7.68
C THR A 510 -7.74 -31.23 6.63
N ASN A 511 -7.02 -31.65 5.59
CA ASN A 511 -7.54 -32.44 4.48
C ASN A 511 -6.45 -33.38 3.89
N ALA A 512 -6.09 -34.41 4.65
CA ALA A 512 -5.00 -35.33 4.31
C ALA A 512 -5.15 -36.04 2.96
N THR A 513 -6.38 -36.44 2.59
CA THR A 513 -6.65 -37.15 1.34
C THR A 513 -6.43 -36.25 0.12
N GLU A 514 -6.99 -35.03 0.15
CA GLU A 514 -6.78 -34.07 -0.94
C GLU A 514 -5.33 -33.62 -1.02
N ALA A 515 -4.68 -33.38 0.13
CA ALA A 515 -3.26 -33.02 0.16
C ALA A 515 -2.36 -34.12 -0.45
N ALA A 516 -2.64 -35.40 -0.18
CA ALA A 516 -1.92 -36.51 -0.81
C ALA A 516 -2.17 -36.56 -2.32
N SER A 517 -3.41 -36.34 -2.76
CA SER A 517 -3.77 -36.29 -4.18
C SER A 517 -3.11 -35.12 -4.91
N ALA A 518 -3.13 -33.93 -4.31
CA ALA A 518 -2.48 -32.72 -4.83
C ALA A 518 -0.97 -32.92 -4.90
N SER A 519 -0.35 -33.50 -3.87
CA SER A 519 1.10 -33.80 -3.87
C SER A 519 1.48 -34.79 -4.97
N ALA A 520 0.70 -35.86 -5.16
CA ALA A 520 0.91 -36.82 -6.23
C ALA A 520 0.73 -36.19 -7.62
N SER A 521 -0.28 -35.31 -7.77
CA SER A 521 -0.56 -34.60 -9.03
C SER A 521 0.54 -33.58 -9.34
N LEU A 522 1.03 -32.85 -8.34
CA LEU A 522 2.17 -31.95 -8.47
C LEU A 522 3.42 -32.72 -8.91
N ALA A 523 3.73 -33.85 -8.26
CA ALA A 523 4.86 -34.70 -8.65
C ALA A 523 4.70 -35.22 -10.09
N SER A 524 3.49 -35.65 -10.47
CA SER A 524 3.19 -36.09 -11.83
C SER A 524 3.40 -34.95 -12.85
N GLN A 525 2.87 -33.75 -12.58
CA GLN A 525 3.01 -32.59 -13.45
C GLN A 525 4.48 -32.16 -13.59
N SER A 526 5.21 -32.07 -12.49
CA SER A 526 6.65 -31.77 -12.50
C SER A 526 7.48 -32.84 -13.22
N SER A 527 7.06 -34.10 -13.20
CA SER A 527 7.73 -35.17 -13.94
C SER A 527 7.42 -35.14 -15.45
N ALA A 528 6.21 -34.72 -15.82
CA ALA A 528 5.79 -34.59 -17.22
C ALA A 528 6.37 -33.34 -17.88
N TYR A 529 6.48 -32.26 -17.12
CA TYR A 529 6.97 -30.95 -17.55
C TYR A 529 8.04 -30.49 -16.56
N PRO A 530 9.26 -31.05 -16.62
CA PRO A 530 10.33 -30.64 -15.73
C PRO A 530 10.63 -29.16 -15.95
N THR A 531 10.85 -28.43 -14.86
CA THR A 531 11.34 -27.04 -14.94
C THR A 531 12.62 -27.03 -15.77
N PRO A 532 12.71 -26.20 -16.82
CA PRO A 532 13.93 -26.06 -17.60
C PRO A 532 15.11 -25.78 -16.66
N THR A 533 16.23 -26.45 -16.85
CA THR A 533 17.45 -26.08 -16.13
C THR A 533 17.78 -24.65 -16.49
N ALA A 534 17.89 -23.76 -15.49
CA ALA A 534 18.35 -22.40 -15.73
C ALA A 534 19.67 -22.48 -16.51
N THR A 535 19.68 -21.93 -17.73
CA THR A 535 20.92 -21.88 -18.50
C THR A 535 21.83 -20.93 -17.73
N PRO A 536 23.04 -21.36 -17.31
CA PRO A 536 23.94 -20.49 -16.58
C PRO A 536 24.20 -19.26 -17.42
N THR A 537 23.76 -18.11 -16.94
CA THR A 537 24.15 -16.83 -17.54
C THR A 537 25.60 -16.57 -17.12
N PRO A 538 26.45 -16.02 -18.02
CA PRO A 538 27.78 -15.60 -17.63
C PRO A 538 27.69 -14.68 -16.42
N VAL A 539 28.51 -14.96 -15.40
CA VAL A 539 28.71 -14.03 -14.30
C VAL A 539 29.57 -12.89 -14.86
N LEU A 540 29.01 -11.69 -14.89
CA LEU A 540 29.76 -10.49 -15.21
C LEU A 540 30.65 -10.18 -14.00
N ALA A 541 31.96 -10.10 -14.23
CA ALA A 541 32.88 -9.59 -13.21
C ALA A 541 32.52 -8.14 -12.85
N GLN A 542 33.00 -7.67 -11.70
CA GLN A 542 32.80 -6.28 -11.29
C GLN A 542 33.16 -5.33 -12.45
N THR A 543 32.22 -4.45 -12.81
CA THR A 543 32.47 -3.40 -13.80
C THR A 543 33.31 -2.32 -13.15
N LEU A 544 34.33 -1.84 -13.86
CA LEU A 544 35.20 -0.78 -13.39
C LEU A 544 34.74 0.57 -13.97
N PRO A 545 34.86 1.67 -13.20
CA PRO A 545 34.63 3.01 -13.72
C PRO A 545 35.47 3.28 -14.98
N THR A 546 34.87 3.91 -15.99
CA THR A 546 35.54 4.26 -17.26
C THR A 546 35.48 5.77 -17.46
N PRO A 547 36.60 6.47 -17.74
CA PRO A 547 36.61 7.93 -17.77
C PRO A 547 35.60 8.51 -18.76
N GLY A 548 34.68 9.34 -18.26
CA GLY A 548 33.67 10.01 -19.07
C GLY A 548 32.57 9.09 -19.62
N VAL A 549 32.45 7.85 -19.12
CA VAL A 549 31.43 6.88 -19.54
C VAL A 549 30.74 6.29 -18.32
N ARG A 550 29.42 6.51 -18.21
CA ARG A 550 28.58 5.85 -17.22
C ARG A 550 28.09 4.52 -17.77
N ASN A 551 28.33 3.44 -17.04
CA ASN A 551 27.69 2.16 -17.35
C ASN A 551 26.36 2.09 -16.61
N LEU A 552 25.27 2.47 -17.27
CA LEU A 552 23.94 2.53 -16.64
C LEU A 552 23.34 1.13 -16.42
N THR A 553 23.64 0.22 -17.34
CA THR A 553 23.14 -1.16 -17.38
C THR A 553 23.85 -2.05 -16.35
N PHE A 554 25.15 -1.82 -16.15
CA PHE A 554 25.99 -2.54 -15.20
C PHE A 554 26.88 -1.54 -14.43
N PRO A 555 26.29 -0.73 -13.52
CA PRO A 555 27.05 0.27 -12.77
C PRO A 555 28.16 -0.39 -11.93
N PRO A 556 29.30 0.29 -11.70
CA PRO A 556 30.39 -0.28 -10.92
C PRO A 556 30.00 -0.69 -9.49
N TYR A 557 29.03 0.02 -8.90
CA TYR A 557 28.29 -0.42 -7.73
C TYR A 557 26.99 -1.13 -8.14
N ALA A 558 26.97 -2.45 -8.03
CA ALA A 558 25.80 -3.30 -8.18
C ALA A 558 24.98 -3.34 -6.89
N ILE A 559 23.78 -2.74 -6.93
CA ILE A 559 22.80 -2.84 -5.84
C ILE A 559 22.28 -4.28 -5.68
N ASN A 560 21.73 -4.60 -4.50
CA ASN A 560 21.24 -5.93 -4.19
C ASN A 560 19.84 -6.23 -4.75
N ASN A 561 19.63 -6.03 -6.06
CA ASN A 561 18.36 -6.27 -6.73
C ASN A 561 17.94 -7.75 -6.60
N SER A 562 16.68 -8.03 -6.27
CA SER A 562 16.20 -9.37 -5.91
C SER A 562 15.95 -10.32 -7.08
N LEU A 563 15.82 -9.78 -8.29
CA LEU A 563 15.56 -10.58 -9.48
C LEU A 563 16.71 -11.57 -9.75
N PRO A 564 16.43 -12.75 -10.35
CA PRO A 564 17.45 -13.76 -10.61
C PRO A 564 18.68 -13.18 -11.33
N GLY A 565 19.85 -13.32 -10.70
CA GLY A 565 21.12 -12.79 -11.21
C GLY A 565 21.43 -11.34 -10.82
N HIS A 566 20.59 -10.66 -10.02
CA HIS A 566 20.81 -9.30 -9.50
C HIS A 566 21.02 -8.20 -10.56
N SER A 567 20.66 -8.47 -11.82
CA SER A 567 20.84 -7.51 -12.91
C SER A 567 19.77 -6.43 -12.93
N LEU A 568 20.13 -5.20 -13.28
CA LEU A 568 19.18 -4.08 -13.40
C LEU A 568 18.35 -4.11 -14.68
N VAL A 569 18.75 -4.90 -15.68
CA VAL A 569 17.99 -5.07 -16.94
C VAL A 569 17.05 -6.28 -16.92
N LYS A 570 17.02 -7.03 -15.82
CA LYS A 570 16.20 -8.23 -15.74
C LYS A 570 14.75 -7.81 -15.54
N GLN A 571 13.86 -8.28 -16.42
CA GLN A 571 12.41 -8.12 -16.29
C GLN A 571 11.87 -6.68 -16.23
N VAL A 572 12.65 -5.69 -16.67
CA VAL A 572 12.30 -4.27 -16.67
C VAL A 572 12.82 -3.58 -17.94
N LEU A 573 12.41 -2.34 -18.19
CA LEU A 573 13.04 -1.47 -19.17
C LEU A 573 14.55 -1.34 -18.89
N SER A 574 15.35 -1.21 -19.94
CA SER A 574 16.80 -1.11 -19.76
C SER A 574 17.18 0.25 -19.19
N PRO A 575 18.09 0.32 -18.20
CA PRO A 575 18.48 1.58 -17.57
C PRO A 575 19.03 2.64 -18.55
N ASP A 576 19.46 2.26 -19.75
CA ASP A 576 19.96 3.11 -20.82
C ASP A 576 18.90 3.54 -21.84
N ALA A 577 17.63 3.10 -21.69
CA ALA A 577 16.51 3.65 -22.43
C ALA A 577 16.33 5.14 -22.10
N VAL A 578 15.82 5.93 -23.04
CA VAL A 578 15.83 7.40 -22.94
C VAL A 578 14.42 7.98 -23.07
N HIS A 579 14.05 8.79 -22.07
CA HIS A 579 12.83 9.58 -22.04
C HIS A 579 12.93 10.80 -22.96
N LYS A 580 11.80 11.39 -23.31
CA LYS A 580 11.71 12.52 -24.26
C LYS A 580 12.46 13.77 -23.79
N ASN A 581 12.62 13.93 -22.49
CA ASN A 581 13.37 15.04 -21.90
C ASN A 581 14.90 14.80 -21.85
N GLY A 582 15.38 13.66 -22.39
CA GLY A 582 16.80 13.29 -22.44
C GLY A 582 17.31 12.51 -21.23
N MET A 583 16.49 12.35 -20.18
CA MET A 583 16.84 11.52 -19.01
C MET A 583 16.79 10.04 -19.36
N THR A 584 17.55 9.24 -18.62
CA THR A 584 17.57 7.78 -18.84
C THR A 584 16.64 7.06 -17.88
N GLU A 585 16.23 5.85 -18.24
CA GLU A 585 15.42 5.00 -17.36
C GLU A 585 16.15 4.76 -16.02
N CYS A 586 17.49 4.63 -16.00
CA CYS A 586 18.27 4.54 -14.75
C CYS A 586 17.93 5.64 -13.71
N GLU A 587 17.59 6.83 -14.19
CA GLU A 587 17.31 8.02 -13.38
C GLU A 587 15.84 8.10 -12.96
N LEU A 588 14.93 7.54 -13.78
CA LEU A 588 13.48 7.68 -13.65
C LEU A 588 12.73 6.37 -13.39
N HIS A 589 13.42 5.22 -13.35
CA HIS A 589 12.87 3.87 -13.23
C HIS A 589 11.86 3.74 -12.10
N ASN A 590 12.23 4.20 -10.90
CA ASN A 590 11.37 4.12 -9.73
C ASN A 590 10.17 5.10 -9.76
N LEU A 591 10.05 5.94 -10.79
CA LEU A 591 8.97 6.91 -10.98
C LEU A 591 7.95 6.49 -12.03
N TYR A 592 8.20 5.45 -12.84
CA TYR A 592 7.27 5.06 -13.92
C TYR A 592 5.85 4.76 -13.38
N GLY A 593 5.75 4.07 -12.25
CA GLY A 593 4.47 3.83 -11.57
C GLY A 593 3.82 5.08 -11.00
N HIS A 594 4.63 6.03 -10.52
CA HIS A 594 4.14 7.31 -10.01
C HIS A 594 3.57 8.18 -11.14
N THR A 595 4.27 8.30 -12.25
CA THR A 595 3.89 9.17 -13.38
C THR A 595 2.74 8.57 -14.18
N SER A 596 2.71 7.26 -14.40
CA SER A 596 1.56 6.57 -15.04
C SER A 596 0.29 6.63 -14.19
N ALA A 597 0.40 6.50 -12.86
CA ALA A 597 -0.72 6.68 -11.95
C ALA A 597 -1.24 8.12 -11.93
N ASN A 598 -0.34 9.11 -11.93
CA ASN A 598 -0.73 10.52 -12.04
C ASN A 598 -1.43 10.80 -13.37
N ALA A 599 -0.92 10.23 -14.47
CA ALA A 599 -1.53 10.40 -15.77
C ALA A 599 -2.92 9.78 -15.86
N SER A 600 -3.10 8.61 -15.27
CA SER A 600 -4.40 7.94 -15.17
C SER A 600 -5.38 8.73 -14.29
N TYR A 601 -4.90 9.35 -13.20
CA TYR A 601 -5.70 10.23 -12.36
C TYR A 601 -6.27 11.40 -13.15
N HIS A 602 -5.42 12.10 -13.90
CA HIS A 602 -5.87 13.23 -14.71
C HIS A 602 -6.74 12.81 -15.91
N ALA A 603 -6.51 11.63 -16.50
CA ALA A 603 -7.40 11.06 -17.50
C ALA A 603 -8.81 10.83 -16.93
N LEU A 604 -8.91 10.24 -15.74
CA LEU A 604 -10.19 9.96 -15.10
C LEU A 604 -10.92 11.21 -14.62
N LEU A 605 -10.20 12.25 -14.21
CA LEU A 605 -10.81 13.55 -13.92
C LEU A 605 -11.46 14.18 -15.16
N GLN A 606 -10.93 13.91 -16.36
CA GLN A 606 -11.52 14.39 -17.61
C GLN A 606 -12.71 13.52 -18.03
N ALA A 607 -12.58 12.20 -17.90
CA ALA A 607 -13.64 11.27 -18.30
C ALA A 607 -14.84 11.29 -17.33
N ILE A 608 -14.60 11.54 -16.04
CA ILE A 608 -15.63 11.60 -15.00
C ILE A 608 -15.49 12.89 -14.17
N PRO A 609 -15.83 14.07 -14.75
CA PRO A 609 -15.60 15.36 -14.12
C PRO A 609 -16.27 15.51 -12.75
N GLY A 610 -15.55 16.13 -11.81
CA GLY A 610 -16.05 16.48 -10.48
C GLY A 610 -16.14 15.31 -9.49
N LYS A 611 -15.87 14.06 -9.91
CA LYS A 611 -15.88 12.89 -9.03
C LYS A 611 -14.45 12.48 -8.66
N ARG A 612 -14.29 11.88 -7.48
CA ARG A 612 -13.04 11.27 -7.06
C ARG A 612 -12.76 10.02 -7.89
N PRO A 613 -11.64 9.95 -8.61
CA PRO A 613 -11.25 8.74 -9.32
C PRO A 613 -10.90 7.61 -8.35
N TRP A 614 -11.23 6.37 -8.71
CA TRP A 614 -10.66 5.19 -8.07
C TRP A 614 -9.45 4.76 -8.89
N ILE A 615 -8.27 4.80 -8.27
CA ILE A 615 -7.01 4.37 -8.89
C ILE A 615 -6.23 3.51 -7.93
N GLN A 616 -5.72 2.42 -8.49
CA GLN A 616 -4.90 1.46 -7.80
C GLN A 616 -3.65 1.18 -8.63
N SER A 617 -2.46 1.62 -8.17
CA SER A 617 -1.18 1.37 -8.85
C SER A 617 -0.35 0.32 -8.12
N ARG A 618 0.35 -0.54 -8.88
CA ARG A 618 1.31 -1.50 -8.31
C ARG A 618 2.56 -0.77 -7.83
N ALA A 619 3.30 -0.15 -8.73
CA ALA A 619 4.49 0.61 -8.37
C ALA A 619 4.11 2.01 -7.89
N THR A 620 4.75 2.45 -6.80
CA THR A 620 4.52 3.77 -6.21
C THR A 620 5.84 4.42 -5.74
N PHE A 621 5.83 5.75 -5.69
CA PHE A 621 6.88 6.58 -5.10
C PHE A 621 6.29 7.53 -4.05
N ALA A 622 7.13 8.18 -3.24
CA ALA A 622 6.70 9.21 -2.30
C ALA A 622 5.82 10.28 -2.98
N GLY A 623 4.63 10.53 -2.42
CA GLY A 623 3.62 11.45 -2.98
C GLY A 623 2.52 10.79 -3.83
N THR A 624 2.69 9.53 -4.24
CA THR A 624 1.65 8.78 -5.01
C THR A 624 0.32 8.68 -4.26
N GLY A 625 0.37 8.67 -2.92
CA GLY A 625 -0.82 8.61 -2.08
C GLY A 625 -1.79 9.77 -2.26
N ASN A 626 -1.40 10.88 -2.89
CA ASN A 626 -2.27 12.01 -3.20
C ASN A 626 -3.25 11.74 -4.36
N PHE A 627 -3.08 10.65 -5.11
CA PHE A 627 -3.95 10.33 -6.25
C PHE A 627 -4.18 8.83 -6.51
N SER A 628 -3.47 7.93 -5.82
CA SER A 628 -3.64 6.48 -5.99
C SER A 628 -3.52 5.71 -4.68
N GLY A 629 -4.18 4.56 -4.63
CA GLY A 629 -3.90 3.49 -3.66
C GLY A 629 -2.67 2.64 -4.00
N HIS A 630 -2.38 1.66 -3.14
CA HIS A 630 -1.40 0.57 -3.40
C HIS A 630 -1.95 -0.80 -2.90
N TRP A 631 -1.57 -1.91 -3.54
CA TRP A 631 -1.80 -3.26 -3.01
C TRP A 631 -0.48 -4.02 -2.93
N GLY A 632 -0.33 -4.90 -1.94
CA GLY A 632 0.93 -5.56 -1.62
C GLY A 632 1.47 -6.60 -2.63
N GLY A 633 1.16 -6.49 -3.92
CA GLY A 633 1.63 -7.37 -5.00
C GLY A 633 0.90 -8.72 -5.12
N ASP A 634 1.45 -9.63 -5.93
CA ASP A 634 0.89 -10.98 -6.16
C ASP A 634 1.16 -11.93 -4.97
N THR A 635 0.46 -11.72 -3.86
CA THR A 635 0.67 -12.46 -2.60
C THR A 635 0.45 -13.97 -2.75
N ASN A 636 1.18 -14.78 -1.97
CA ASN A 636 0.99 -16.24 -1.97
C ASN A 636 -0.09 -16.67 -0.98
N SER A 637 -0.89 -17.68 -1.30
CA SER A 637 -1.86 -18.33 -0.40
C SER A 637 -1.15 -19.14 0.70
N LYS A 638 -0.51 -18.42 1.61
CA LYS A 638 0.31 -18.91 2.72
C LYS A 638 0.06 -18.12 3.99
N TRP A 639 0.13 -18.79 5.14
CA TRP A 639 -0.01 -18.15 6.45
C TRP A 639 1.08 -17.10 6.70
N GLY A 640 2.30 -17.34 6.20
CA GLY A 640 3.40 -16.37 6.28
C GLY A 640 3.09 -15.04 5.57
N ASN A 641 2.48 -15.10 4.38
CA ASN A 641 2.08 -13.89 3.64
C ASN A 641 0.96 -13.14 4.37
N MET A 642 -0.05 -13.84 4.88
CA MET A 642 -1.11 -13.23 5.70
C MET A 642 -0.54 -12.57 6.97
N TYR A 643 0.43 -13.22 7.64
CA TYR A 643 1.08 -12.73 8.84
C TYR A 643 1.77 -11.37 8.61
N PHE A 644 2.51 -11.22 7.51
CA PHE A 644 3.23 -9.98 7.20
C PHE A 644 2.39 -8.88 6.55
N GLY A 645 1.14 -9.16 6.15
CA GLY A 645 0.24 -8.15 5.59
C GLY A 645 -0.03 -6.95 6.53
N ILE A 646 -0.04 -7.18 7.85
CA ILE A 646 -0.17 -6.09 8.84
C ILE A 646 1.07 -5.19 8.79
N SER A 647 2.26 -5.78 8.77
CA SER A 647 3.52 -5.03 8.68
C SER A 647 3.61 -4.20 7.41
N GLN A 648 3.20 -4.75 6.26
CA GLN A 648 3.18 -4.03 4.99
C GLN A 648 2.20 -2.84 5.05
N ALA A 649 0.99 -3.04 5.59
CA ALA A 649 0.01 -1.95 5.76
C ALA A 649 0.54 -0.81 6.65
N LEU A 650 1.25 -1.13 7.73
CA LEU A 650 1.86 -0.13 8.60
C LEU A 650 3.05 0.59 7.96
N GLN A 651 3.83 -0.10 7.11
CA GLN A 651 4.87 0.55 6.30
C GLN A 651 4.26 1.58 5.34
N PHE A 652 3.19 1.22 4.63
CA PHE A 652 2.51 2.14 3.71
C PHE A 652 1.76 3.28 4.42
N ALA A 653 1.35 3.09 5.68
CA ALA A 653 0.87 4.20 6.51
C ALA A 653 1.96 5.26 6.79
N ILE A 654 3.23 4.85 6.96
CA ILE A 654 4.37 5.79 7.05
C ILE A 654 4.64 6.45 5.70
N ALA A 655 4.53 5.69 4.60
CA ALA A 655 4.74 6.16 3.23
C ALA A 655 3.66 7.13 2.71
N GLY A 656 2.59 7.39 3.48
CA GLY A 656 1.51 8.28 3.07
C GLY A 656 0.50 7.66 2.10
N ILE A 657 0.38 6.33 2.08
CA ILE A 657 -0.59 5.60 1.24
C ILE A 657 -1.49 4.73 2.13
N PRO A 658 -2.43 5.32 2.90
CA PRO A 658 -3.31 4.57 3.79
C PRO A 658 -4.38 3.76 3.03
N TYR A 659 -4.71 4.10 1.77
CA TYR A 659 -5.56 3.25 0.94
C TYR A 659 -4.73 2.06 0.41
N PHE A 660 -4.49 1.12 1.32
CA PHE A 660 -3.66 -0.06 1.13
C PHE A 660 -4.43 -1.34 1.44
N GLY A 661 -4.05 -2.45 0.80
CA GLY A 661 -4.53 -3.80 1.07
C GLY A 661 -3.63 -4.88 0.49
N VAL A 662 -3.96 -6.14 0.73
CA VAL A 662 -3.29 -7.31 0.15
C VAL A 662 -4.32 -8.14 -0.62
N GLU A 663 -3.87 -9.03 -1.50
CA GLU A 663 -4.79 -9.99 -2.12
C GLU A 663 -5.31 -10.98 -1.09
N THR A 664 -6.57 -10.82 -0.72
CA THR A 664 -7.19 -11.62 0.32
C THR A 664 -7.30 -13.07 -0.12
N CYS A 665 -6.89 -13.98 0.76
CA CYS A 665 -6.72 -15.42 0.50
C CYS A 665 -5.47 -15.80 -0.32
N GLY A 666 -4.75 -14.82 -0.87
CA GLY A 666 -3.55 -15.03 -1.69
C GLY A 666 -3.89 -15.20 -3.17
N PHE A 667 -3.08 -14.60 -4.04
CA PHE A 667 -3.19 -14.72 -5.50
C PHE A 667 -2.56 -16.04 -6.01
N ASN A 668 -1.34 -16.34 -5.55
CA ASN A 668 -0.55 -17.49 -6.00
C ASN A 668 -0.75 -18.74 -5.12
N GLY A 669 -1.04 -19.89 -5.73
CA GLY A 669 -1.38 -21.13 -5.02
C GLY A 669 -2.86 -21.22 -4.64
N ASN A 670 -3.31 -22.39 -4.21
CA ASN A 670 -4.69 -22.57 -3.73
C ASN A 670 -4.80 -22.15 -2.28
N ALA A 671 -5.76 -21.28 -1.95
CA ALA A 671 -6.20 -21.12 -0.57
C ALA A 671 -6.97 -22.35 -0.07
N ASP A 672 -6.98 -22.56 1.24
CA ASP A 672 -7.90 -23.48 1.89
C ASP A 672 -8.95 -22.73 2.72
N MET A 673 -9.97 -23.45 3.21
CA MET A 673 -11.05 -22.86 3.98
C MET A 673 -10.54 -22.10 5.22
N GLN A 674 -9.56 -22.63 5.96
CA GLN A 674 -9.09 -21.94 7.18
C GLN A 674 -8.33 -20.67 6.85
N LEU A 675 -7.35 -20.74 5.95
CA LEU A 675 -6.56 -19.59 5.55
C LEU A 675 -7.48 -18.50 4.99
N CYS A 676 -8.35 -18.83 4.03
CA CYS A 676 -9.23 -17.83 3.43
C CYS A 676 -10.22 -17.26 4.45
N THR A 677 -10.74 -18.06 5.38
CA THR A 677 -11.58 -17.56 6.49
C THR A 677 -10.86 -16.52 7.35
N ARG A 678 -9.61 -16.79 7.76
CA ARG A 678 -8.83 -15.86 8.59
C ARG A 678 -8.38 -14.64 7.81
N TRP A 679 -8.06 -14.81 6.54
CA TRP A 679 -7.62 -13.71 5.70
C TRP A 679 -8.79 -12.76 5.38
N MET A 680 -9.98 -13.29 5.11
CA MET A 680 -11.19 -12.47 4.96
C MET A 680 -11.48 -11.66 6.23
N GLN A 681 -11.27 -12.24 7.42
CA GLN A 681 -11.37 -11.53 8.70
C GLN A 681 -10.32 -10.40 8.83
N LEU A 682 -9.05 -10.70 8.54
CA LEU A 682 -7.98 -9.71 8.61
C LEU A 682 -8.18 -8.56 7.60
N SER A 683 -8.38 -8.89 6.32
CA SER A 683 -8.46 -7.91 5.24
C SER A 683 -9.69 -7.00 5.34
N ALA A 684 -10.74 -7.40 6.06
CA ALA A 684 -11.87 -6.53 6.36
C ALA A 684 -11.50 -5.26 7.16
N TRP A 685 -10.26 -5.15 7.64
CA TRP A 685 -9.71 -3.95 8.25
C TRP A 685 -8.80 -3.12 7.34
N PHE A 686 -8.31 -3.70 6.24
CA PHE A 686 -7.52 -2.95 5.26
C PHE A 686 -8.43 -2.03 4.45
N PRO A 687 -8.05 -0.76 4.21
CA PRO A 687 -8.89 0.14 3.44
C PRO A 687 -9.19 -0.34 2.02
N LEU A 688 -8.20 -0.89 1.31
CA LEU A 688 -8.45 -1.69 0.12
C LEU A 688 -8.79 -3.12 0.54
N TYR A 689 -10.04 -3.52 0.38
CA TYR A 689 -10.51 -4.86 0.71
C TYR A 689 -10.89 -5.63 -0.56
N ARG A 690 -9.92 -6.32 -1.15
CA ARG A 690 -10.06 -7.07 -2.40
C ARG A 690 -9.73 -8.56 -2.20
N ASN A 691 -10.60 -9.44 -2.67
CA ASN A 691 -10.28 -10.86 -2.89
C ASN A 691 -9.93 -11.03 -4.38
N HIS A 692 -8.72 -11.49 -4.65
CA HIS A 692 -8.22 -11.72 -6.00
C HIS A 692 -7.51 -13.06 -6.06
N ASN A 693 -7.55 -13.71 -7.22
CA ASN A 693 -7.02 -15.04 -7.41
C ASN A 693 -6.50 -15.22 -8.84
N ASN A 694 -5.56 -16.14 -8.99
CA ASN A 694 -4.96 -16.53 -10.26
C ASN A 694 -5.89 -17.49 -11.06
N ARG A 695 -5.67 -17.60 -12.37
CA ARG A 695 -6.52 -18.38 -13.30
C ARG A 695 -6.33 -19.90 -13.23
N ASN A 696 -5.19 -20.38 -12.71
CA ASN A 696 -4.86 -21.81 -12.63
C ASN A 696 -5.08 -22.43 -11.24
N THR A 697 -5.64 -21.67 -10.30
CA THR A 697 -5.99 -22.09 -8.95
C THR A 697 -7.50 -22.36 -8.84
N ILE A 698 -7.92 -23.02 -7.76
CA ILE A 698 -9.34 -23.20 -7.44
C ILE A 698 -10.00 -21.85 -7.16
N ALA A 699 -11.31 -21.74 -7.45
CA ALA A 699 -12.11 -20.56 -7.13
C ALA A 699 -12.17 -20.32 -5.61
N GLN A 700 -12.05 -19.06 -5.17
CA GLN A 700 -11.90 -18.67 -3.76
C GLN A 700 -12.77 -17.48 -3.35
N GLU A 701 -13.85 -17.21 -4.09
CA GLU A 701 -14.86 -16.24 -3.69
C GLU A 701 -15.35 -16.55 -2.26
N ALA A 702 -15.77 -15.52 -1.52
CA ALA A 702 -16.05 -15.67 -0.09
C ALA A 702 -17.16 -16.70 0.22
N TYR A 703 -18.07 -16.93 -0.74
CA TYR A 703 -19.18 -17.89 -0.62
C TYR A 703 -18.78 -19.35 -0.86
N ARG A 704 -17.55 -19.64 -1.31
CA ARG A 704 -17.12 -20.99 -1.72
C ARG A 704 -17.16 -22.01 -0.58
N TRP A 705 -16.86 -21.57 0.65
CA TRP A 705 -16.97 -22.39 1.86
C TRP A 705 -17.98 -21.78 2.83
N SER A 706 -18.87 -22.59 3.40
CA SER A 706 -19.91 -22.11 4.33
C SER A 706 -19.34 -21.39 5.57
N THR A 707 -18.23 -21.89 6.11
CA THR A 707 -17.52 -21.26 7.23
C THR A 707 -16.92 -19.91 6.83
N THR A 708 -16.30 -19.82 5.65
CA THR A 708 -15.75 -18.57 5.12
C THR A 708 -16.85 -17.56 4.86
N ALA A 709 -17.97 -17.99 4.29
CA ALA A 709 -19.14 -17.15 4.04
C ALA A 709 -19.70 -16.58 5.36
N GLU A 710 -19.86 -17.40 6.39
CA GLU A 710 -20.36 -16.96 7.70
C GLU A 710 -19.39 -16.00 8.41
N ALA A 711 -18.10 -16.32 8.42
CA ALA A 711 -17.09 -15.44 8.99
C ALA A 711 -17.02 -14.10 8.26
N THR A 712 -17.12 -14.13 6.92
CA THR A 712 -17.11 -12.96 6.05
C THR A 712 -18.32 -12.08 6.31
N ARG A 713 -19.55 -12.62 6.34
CA ARG A 713 -20.75 -11.85 6.67
C ARG A 713 -20.62 -11.11 8.00
N ARG A 714 -20.13 -11.80 9.04
CA ARG A 714 -19.98 -11.21 10.38
C ARG A 714 -18.97 -10.07 10.40
N ILE A 715 -17.79 -10.28 9.82
CA ILE A 715 -16.75 -9.24 9.84
C ILE A 715 -17.09 -8.07 8.91
N MET A 716 -17.78 -8.35 7.78
CA MET A 716 -18.27 -7.31 6.88
C MET A 716 -19.39 -6.49 7.48
N ASP A 717 -20.31 -7.09 8.24
CA ASP A 717 -21.33 -6.35 8.99
C ASP A 717 -20.68 -5.32 9.92
N ILE A 718 -19.59 -5.70 10.59
CA ILE A 718 -18.78 -4.78 11.41
C ILE A 718 -18.11 -3.71 10.55
N ARG A 719 -17.42 -4.11 9.46
CA ARG A 719 -16.73 -3.16 8.56
C ARG A 719 -17.70 -2.12 8.00
N TYR A 720 -18.81 -2.55 7.40
CA TYR A 720 -19.80 -1.66 6.79
C TYR A 720 -20.47 -0.78 7.85
N THR A 721 -20.63 -1.28 9.08
CA THR A 721 -21.12 -0.49 10.21
C THR A 721 -20.15 0.62 10.62
N LEU A 722 -18.85 0.36 10.50
CA LEU A 722 -17.76 1.28 10.84
C LEU A 722 -17.32 2.19 9.68
N LEU A 723 -17.91 2.09 8.48
CA LEU A 723 -17.52 2.95 7.36
C LEU A 723 -17.58 4.45 7.65
N PRO A 724 -18.55 5.01 8.40
CA PRO A 724 -18.52 6.42 8.80
C PRO A 724 -17.28 6.78 9.64
N TYR A 725 -16.86 5.87 10.53
CA TYR A 725 -15.64 6.02 11.33
C TYR A 725 -14.40 5.97 10.44
N THR A 726 -14.27 4.94 9.59
CA THR A 726 -13.14 4.81 8.66
C THR A 726 -13.05 6.00 7.71
N TYR A 727 -14.18 6.47 7.19
CA TYR A 727 -14.23 7.64 6.30
C TYR A 727 -13.81 8.93 7.01
N THR A 728 -14.18 9.09 8.28
CA THR A 728 -13.69 10.21 9.12
C THR A 728 -12.17 10.12 9.34
N LEU A 729 -11.61 8.91 9.51
CA LEU A 729 -10.15 8.72 9.58
C LEU A 729 -9.47 9.11 8.26
N PHE A 730 -10.07 8.77 7.11
CA PHE A 730 -9.55 9.20 5.81
C PHE A 730 -9.63 10.70 5.60
N HIS A 731 -10.68 11.36 6.09
CA HIS A 731 -10.74 12.82 6.08
C HIS A 731 -9.59 13.44 6.88
N LYS A 732 -9.27 12.88 8.06
CA LYS A 732 -8.13 13.32 8.88
C LYS A 732 -6.78 13.01 8.23
N ALA A 733 -6.66 11.86 7.55
CA ALA A 733 -5.48 11.55 6.76
C ALA A 733 -5.28 12.59 5.65
N ASN A 734 -6.35 12.89 4.90
CA ASN A 734 -6.32 13.84 3.79
C ASN A 734 -6.05 15.29 4.23
N THR A 735 -6.55 15.71 5.38
CA THR A 735 -6.45 17.12 5.83
C THR A 735 -5.31 17.39 6.82
N ALA A 736 -4.86 16.38 7.56
CA ALA A 736 -3.89 16.53 8.64
C ALA A 736 -2.75 15.48 8.62
N GLY A 737 -2.70 14.60 7.63
CA GLY A 737 -1.69 13.54 7.56
C GLY A 737 -1.79 12.52 8.70
N GLU A 738 -2.97 12.37 9.32
CA GLU A 738 -3.19 11.31 10.31
C GLU A 738 -3.16 9.92 9.67
N THR A 739 -2.85 8.90 10.47
CA THR A 739 -2.88 7.51 10.02
C THR A 739 -4.26 6.87 10.23
N VAL A 740 -4.67 6.01 9.30
CA VAL A 740 -5.91 5.23 9.39
C VAL A 740 -5.68 3.96 10.22
N LEU A 741 -4.78 3.08 9.77
CA LEU A 741 -4.27 1.96 10.56
C LEU A 741 -3.02 2.38 11.31
N ARG A 742 -2.89 1.94 12.57
CA ARG A 742 -1.85 2.43 13.49
C ARG A 742 -1.21 1.28 14.25
N ALA A 743 0.12 1.30 14.35
CA ALA A 743 0.82 0.39 15.24
C ALA A 743 0.48 0.70 16.70
N LEU A 744 0.47 -0.32 17.57
CA LEU A 744 0.18 -0.10 19.00
C LEU A 744 1.17 0.88 19.63
N ALA A 745 2.45 0.78 19.26
CA ALA A 745 3.52 1.69 19.68
C ALA A 745 3.36 3.14 19.19
N TRP A 746 2.43 3.44 18.28
CA TRP A 746 2.13 4.82 17.87
C TRP A 746 1.02 5.45 18.72
N GLU A 747 0.07 4.65 19.17
CA GLU A 747 -1.02 5.08 20.05
C GLU A 747 -0.64 5.08 21.53
N PHE A 748 0.28 4.20 21.91
CA PHE A 748 0.80 4.04 23.27
C PHE A 748 2.34 4.12 23.25
N PRO A 749 2.89 5.29 22.89
CA PRO A 749 4.30 5.40 22.51
C PRO A 749 5.27 5.20 23.67
N ASP A 750 4.81 5.36 24.91
CA ASP A 750 5.66 5.21 26.10
C ASP A 750 5.76 3.76 26.62
N GLU A 751 4.99 2.82 26.04
CA GLU A 751 5.05 1.40 26.38
C GLU A 751 6.05 0.67 25.47
N GLU A 752 7.29 0.56 25.93
CA GLU A 752 8.40 -0.02 25.15
C GLU A 752 8.13 -1.44 24.63
N ASP A 753 7.42 -2.27 25.40
CA ASP A 753 7.10 -3.66 25.02
C ASP A 753 6.26 -3.76 23.73
N LEU A 754 5.62 -2.66 23.30
CA LEU A 754 4.83 -2.61 22.07
C LEU A 754 5.69 -2.40 20.81
N LYS A 755 6.98 -2.07 20.94
CA LYS A 755 7.85 -1.64 19.83
C LYS A 755 7.98 -2.66 18.69
N ALA A 756 7.73 -3.93 18.95
CA ALA A 756 7.82 -5.01 17.94
C ALA A 756 6.46 -5.67 17.64
N VAL A 757 5.35 -5.16 18.18
CA VAL A 757 4.03 -5.76 17.97
C VAL A 757 3.57 -5.51 16.53
N GLN A 758 3.41 -6.61 15.80
CA GLN A 758 2.91 -6.65 14.41
C GLN A 758 1.76 -7.64 14.22
N THR A 759 1.32 -8.30 15.29
CA THR A 759 0.21 -9.26 15.30
C THR A 759 -1.10 -8.62 15.76
N GLN A 760 -1.07 -7.34 16.12
CA GLN A 760 -2.20 -6.50 16.49
C GLN A 760 -1.99 -5.10 15.90
N PHE A 761 -3.07 -4.40 15.64
CA PHE A 761 -3.04 -3.01 15.21
C PHE A 761 -4.29 -2.28 15.69
N MET A 762 -4.23 -0.95 15.63
CA MET A 762 -5.35 -0.08 15.88
C MET A 762 -5.97 0.38 14.55
N SER A 763 -7.29 0.39 14.45
CA SER A 763 -8.02 1.19 13.47
C SER A 763 -8.39 2.51 14.14
N GLY A 764 -7.79 3.60 13.66
CA GLY A 764 -7.81 4.90 14.32
C GLY A 764 -7.37 4.82 15.79
N PRO A 765 -7.85 5.72 16.67
CA PRO A 765 -7.53 5.67 18.09
C PRO A 765 -8.42 4.73 18.92
N SER A 766 -9.48 4.15 18.34
CA SER A 766 -10.61 3.61 19.12
C SER A 766 -10.80 2.10 19.01
N ILE A 767 -10.33 1.44 17.96
CA ILE A 767 -10.58 0.01 17.74
C ILE A 767 -9.27 -0.77 17.73
N LEU A 768 -9.15 -1.76 18.62
CA LEU A 768 -8.04 -2.71 18.68
C LEU A 768 -8.45 -4.02 18.01
N VAL A 769 -7.63 -4.49 17.07
CA VAL A 769 -7.86 -5.72 16.30
C VAL A 769 -6.80 -6.76 16.68
N THR A 770 -7.25 -7.98 17.03
CA THR A 770 -6.37 -9.10 17.37
C THR A 770 -6.69 -10.32 16.48
N PRO A 771 -6.18 -10.35 15.23
CA PRO A 771 -6.42 -11.42 14.28
C PRO A 771 -5.72 -12.74 14.68
N VAL A 772 -6.27 -13.87 14.22
CA VAL A 772 -5.57 -15.16 14.24
C VAL A 772 -4.69 -15.26 13.00
N LEU A 773 -3.38 -15.46 13.19
CA LEU A 773 -2.38 -15.46 12.10
C LEU A 773 -1.65 -16.79 11.93
N GLU A 774 -2.16 -17.87 12.54
CA GLU A 774 -1.56 -19.20 12.48
C GLU A 774 -2.63 -20.27 12.21
N ALA A 775 -2.22 -21.33 11.51
CA ALA A 775 -3.10 -22.43 11.15
C ALA A 775 -3.61 -23.18 12.39
N LEU A 776 -4.83 -23.71 12.30
CA LEU A 776 -5.49 -24.54 13.32
C LEU A 776 -5.81 -23.84 14.64
N ALA A 777 -5.39 -22.59 14.84
CA ALA A 777 -5.65 -21.85 16.06
C ALA A 777 -7.14 -21.47 16.21
N THR A 778 -7.64 -21.70 17.42
CA THR A 778 -8.99 -21.32 17.88
C THR A 778 -8.96 -20.32 19.02
N THR A 779 -7.75 -19.91 19.43
CA THR A 779 -7.50 -18.84 20.39
C THR A 779 -6.33 -18.00 19.89
N VAL A 780 -6.21 -16.78 20.42
CA VAL A 780 -5.08 -15.88 20.11
C VAL A 780 -4.64 -15.15 21.38
N LYS A 781 -3.37 -14.80 21.45
CA LYS A 781 -2.83 -13.95 22.52
C LYS A 781 -2.88 -12.49 22.07
N GLY A 782 -3.52 -11.64 22.87
CA GLY A 782 -3.59 -10.20 22.64
C GLY A 782 -3.07 -9.40 23.83
N LEU A 783 -2.30 -8.37 23.55
CA LEU A 783 -1.94 -7.30 24.47
C LEU A 783 -3.04 -6.22 24.48
N PHE A 784 -3.25 -5.63 25.65
CA PHE A 784 -4.21 -4.55 25.87
C PHE A 784 -3.45 -3.32 26.35
N PRO A 785 -2.98 -2.47 25.42
CA PRO A 785 -2.08 -1.37 25.75
C PRO A 785 -2.80 -0.28 26.55
N GLY A 786 -2.05 0.48 27.34
CA GLY A 786 -2.55 1.58 28.17
C GLY A 786 -3.24 1.15 29.47
N VAL A 787 -3.44 -0.15 29.72
CA VAL A 787 -4.12 -0.67 30.92
C VAL A 787 -3.42 -0.21 32.21
N GLY A 788 -2.08 -0.21 32.22
CA GLY A 788 -1.29 0.27 33.37
C GLY A 788 -1.52 1.76 33.70
N SER A 789 -1.92 2.54 32.69
CA SER A 789 -2.26 3.97 32.81
C SER A 789 -3.77 4.21 33.00
N GLY A 790 -4.55 3.13 33.13
CA GLY A 790 -6.00 3.16 33.36
C GLY A 790 -6.85 3.22 32.09
N THR A 791 -6.30 2.86 30.92
CA THR A 791 -7.11 2.63 29.72
C THR A 791 -8.04 1.45 29.95
N ILE A 792 -9.31 1.61 29.60
CA ILE A 792 -10.31 0.54 29.63
C ILE A 792 -10.50 0.02 28.22
N TRP A 793 -10.65 -1.30 28.07
CA TRP A 793 -11.02 -1.94 26.81
C TRP A 793 -12.33 -2.69 26.99
N TYR A 794 -13.20 -2.61 25.99
CA TYR A 794 -14.46 -3.34 25.94
C TYR A 794 -14.43 -4.32 24.78
N ASP A 795 -14.91 -5.54 24.98
CA ASP A 795 -15.14 -6.49 23.87
C ASP A 795 -16.21 -5.93 22.93
N TRP A 796 -15.95 -5.92 21.62
CA TRP A 796 -16.85 -5.31 20.63
C TRP A 796 -18.25 -5.93 20.63
N TYR A 797 -18.35 -7.24 20.83
CA TYR A 797 -19.60 -7.98 20.67
C TYR A 797 -20.50 -7.90 21.89
N SER A 798 -19.90 -8.04 23.08
CA SER A 798 -20.62 -8.04 24.36
C SER A 798 -20.67 -6.67 25.01
N LEU A 799 -19.80 -5.75 24.59
CA LEU A 799 -19.56 -4.44 25.21
C LEU A 799 -19.17 -4.52 26.69
N GLN A 800 -18.71 -5.68 27.15
CA GLN A 800 -18.23 -5.89 28.51
C GLN A 800 -16.76 -5.49 28.63
N LYS A 801 -16.39 -4.97 29.80
CA LYS A 801 -15.00 -4.62 30.11
C LYS A 801 -14.12 -5.88 30.04
N VAL A 802 -13.02 -5.78 29.31
CA VAL A 802 -11.99 -6.82 29.27
C VAL A 802 -11.18 -6.78 30.56
N ASP A 803 -11.11 -7.91 31.25
CA ASP A 803 -10.20 -8.11 32.36
C ASP A 803 -8.77 -8.41 31.85
N ALA A 804 -7.97 -7.37 31.63
CA ALA A 804 -6.60 -7.48 31.12
C ALA A 804 -5.60 -6.93 32.15
N ILE A 805 -4.39 -7.49 32.13
CA ILE A 805 -3.27 -7.07 32.97
C ILE A 805 -2.26 -6.32 32.09
N ALA A 806 -1.73 -5.21 32.59
CA ALA A 806 -0.77 -4.39 31.86
C ALA A 806 0.48 -5.19 31.49
N GLY A 807 0.92 -5.09 30.22
CA GLY A 807 2.10 -5.81 29.71
C GLY A 807 1.92 -7.31 29.49
N GLU A 808 0.79 -7.91 29.90
CA GLU A 808 0.56 -9.34 29.79
C GLU A 808 -0.35 -9.69 28.61
N ASN A 809 -0.01 -10.80 27.94
CA ASN A 809 -0.84 -11.39 26.91
C ASN A 809 -2.07 -12.06 27.54
N LYS A 810 -3.26 -11.66 27.09
CA LYS A 810 -4.51 -12.34 27.41
C LYS A 810 -4.86 -13.32 26.29
N THR A 811 -5.20 -14.55 26.67
CA THR A 811 -5.73 -15.56 25.74
C THR A 811 -7.20 -15.24 25.43
N LEU A 812 -7.51 -15.02 24.16
CA LEU A 812 -8.83 -14.68 23.65
C LEU A 812 -9.39 -15.87 22.87
N GLN A 813 -10.69 -16.13 23.02
CA GLN A 813 -11.38 -17.11 22.19
C GLN A 813 -11.53 -16.55 20.78
N ALA A 814 -11.11 -17.31 19.79
CA ALA A 814 -11.15 -16.91 18.38
C ALA A 814 -11.51 -18.13 17.51
N PRO A 815 -12.71 -18.73 17.65
CA PRO A 815 -13.15 -19.77 16.71
C PRO A 815 -13.24 -19.20 15.28
N LEU A 816 -13.33 -20.05 14.26
CA LEU A 816 -13.21 -19.63 12.85
C LEU A 816 -14.18 -18.49 12.45
N VAL A 817 -15.39 -18.45 13.01
CA VAL A 817 -16.42 -17.43 12.71
C VAL A 817 -16.43 -16.26 13.71
N HIS A 818 -15.34 -16.04 14.43
CA HIS A 818 -15.18 -14.96 15.40
C HIS A 818 -13.75 -14.40 15.40
N GLN A 819 -13.62 -13.10 15.17
CA GLN A 819 -12.37 -12.37 15.32
C GLN A 819 -12.45 -11.48 16.56
N PRO A 820 -11.49 -11.58 17.50
CA PRO A 820 -11.45 -10.68 18.65
C PRO A 820 -11.20 -9.22 18.26
N ILE A 821 -12.10 -8.34 18.70
CA ILE A 821 -12.12 -6.91 18.42
C ILE A 821 -12.50 -6.19 19.71
N HIS A 822 -11.83 -5.08 20.01
CA HIS A 822 -12.07 -4.34 21.24
C HIS A 822 -12.16 -2.84 21.00
N VAL A 823 -13.01 -2.18 21.79
CA VAL A 823 -13.22 -0.74 21.75
C VAL A 823 -12.51 -0.10 22.93
N ARG A 824 -11.74 0.95 22.67
CA ARG A 824 -11.07 1.74 23.69
C ARG A 824 -12.09 2.62 24.42
N GLY A 825 -12.12 2.51 25.75
CA GLY A 825 -12.85 3.43 26.61
C GLY A 825 -12.38 4.87 26.42
N GLY A 826 -13.31 5.81 26.46
CA GLY A 826 -13.12 7.20 26.06
C GLY A 826 -13.57 7.49 24.62
N SER A 827 -14.13 6.52 23.89
CA SER A 827 -14.48 6.67 22.47
C SER A 827 -15.99 6.75 22.26
N ILE A 828 -16.42 7.67 21.40
CA ILE A 828 -17.76 7.67 20.77
C ILE A 828 -17.58 7.35 19.29
N ILE A 829 -18.26 6.31 18.81
CA ILE A 829 -18.17 5.83 17.44
C ILE A 829 -19.53 6.00 16.75
N PRO A 830 -19.64 6.93 15.80
CA PRO A 830 -20.78 7.01 14.89
C PRO A 830 -20.82 5.83 13.93
N MET A 831 -21.98 5.22 13.79
CA MET A 831 -22.19 4.01 13.01
C MET A 831 -23.48 4.09 12.19
N GLN A 832 -23.53 3.37 11.08
CA GLN A 832 -24.75 3.13 10.32
C GLN A 832 -24.96 1.63 10.20
N LYS A 833 -26.20 1.16 10.16
CA LYS A 833 -26.44 -0.27 9.93
C LYS A 833 -25.88 -0.68 8.57
N ALA A 834 -25.18 -1.81 8.49
CA ALA A 834 -24.69 -2.32 7.22
C ALA A 834 -25.85 -2.64 6.25
N GLY A 835 -25.73 -2.15 5.02
CA GLY A 835 -26.50 -2.59 3.87
C GLY A 835 -25.68 -3.54 2.98
N ASN A 836 -26.22 -3.89 1.81
CA ASN A 836 -25.54 -4.77 0.84
C ASN A 836 -24.42 -4.04 0.07
N THR A 837 -24.54 -2.72 -0.06
CA THR A 837 -23.56 -1.80 -0.67
C THR A 837 -23.43 -0.54 0.18
N THR A 838 -22.36 0.23 -0.01
CA THR A 838 -22.15 1.50 0.69
C THR A 838 -23.27 2.50 0.39
N LYS A 839 -23.82 2.50 -0.83
CA LYS A 839 -25.01 3.28 -1.20
C LYS A 839 -26.18 2.99 -0.27
N THR A 840 -26.44 1.72 0.03
CA THR A 840 -27.52 1.33 0.96
C THR A 840 -27.17 1.61 2.41
N SER A 841 -25.95 1.33 2.87
CA SER A 841 -25.51 1.64 4.24
C SER A 841 -25.64 3.12 4.58
N ARG A 842 -25.28 4.00 3.63
CA ARG A 842 -25.35 5.46 3.80
C ARG A 842 -26.76 5.99 3.99
N MET A 843 -27.80 5.23 3.61
CA MET A 843 -29.21 5.59 3.83
C MET A 843 -29.77 5.08 5.16
N MET A 844 -29.01 4.28 5.90
CA MET A 844 -29.48 3.68 7.14
C MET A 844 -29.41 4.68 8.29
N PRO A 845 -30.39 4.65 9.23
CA PRO A 845 -30.36 5.49 10.42
C PRO A 845 -29.06 5.35 11.22
N TRP A 846 -28.66 6.45 11.85
CA TRP A 846 -27.47 6.52 12.67
C TRP A 846 -27.61 5.69 13.95
N SER A 847 -26.49 5.20 14.45
CA SER A 847 -26.35 4.65 15.80
C SER A 847 -25.04 5.13 16.42
N LEU A 848 -25.00 5.23 17.75
CA LEU A 848 -23.78 5.63 18.48
C LEU A 848 -23.35 4.51 19.43
N LEU A 849 -22.07 4.16 19.41
CA LEU A 849 -21.43 3.39 20.48
C LEU A 849 -20.60 4.33 21.35
N ILE A 850 -20.94 4.44 22.63
CA ILE A 850 -20.22 5.22 23.63
C ILE A 850 -19.50 4.24 24.56
N ALA A 851 -18.19 4.10 24.41
CA ALA A 851 -17.36 3.33 25.33
C ALA A 851 -16.76 4.26 26.38
N LEU A 852 -17.17 4.15 27.64
CA LEU A 852 -16.74 5.08 28.69
C LEU A 852 -15.31 4.79 29.15
N ASP A 853 -14.56 5.85 29.48
CA ASP A 853 -13.27 5.70 30.15
C ASP A 853 -13.44 5.50 31.66
N LYS A 854 -12.31 5.50 32.40
CA LYS A 854 -12.31 5.38 33.87
C LYS A 854 -13.03 6.53 34.60
N ASN A 855 -13.23 7.67 33.94
CA ASN A 855 -13.92 8.85 34.46
C ASN A 855 -15.41 8.88 34.08
N GLY A 856 -15.89 7.90 33.31
CA GLY A 856 -17.25 7.91 32.78
C GLY A 856 -17.43 8.89 31.62
N GLU A 857 -16.35 9.20 30.90
CA GLU A 857 -16.33 10.15 29.79
C GLU A 857 -16.01 9.47 28.46
N ALA A 858 -16.42 10.08 27.35
CA ALA A 858 -16.05 9.67 26.01
C ALA A 858 -16.13 10.83 25.01
N GLN A 859 -15.38 10.74 23.92
CA GLN A 859 -15.42 11.69 22.81
C GLN A 859 -15.30 11.01 21.45
N GLY A 860 -15.80 11.66 20.42
CA GLY A 860 -15.73 11.19 19.04
C GLY A 860 -15.96 12.31 18.04
N GLU A 861 -15.75 12.00 16.78
CA GLU A 861 -15.89 12.94 15.66
C GLU A 861 -16.53 12.23 14.47
N LEU A 862 -17.22 12.99 13.63
CA LEU A 862 -17.81 12.52 12.37
C LEU A 862 -17.61 13.58 11.28
N TYR A 863 -17.08 13.15 10.14
CA TYR A 863 -17.07 13.94 8.91
C TYR A 863 -18.10 13.38 7.92
N LEU A 864 -18.86 14.28 7.28
CA LEU A 864 -19.84 13.96 6.24
C LEU A 864 -19.69 14.89 5.03
N ASP A 865 -19.86 14.30 3.87
CA ASP A 865 -20.04 14.93 2.57
C ASP A 865 -20.89 13.98 1.70
N ASP A 866 -21.03 14.29 0.41
CA ASP A 866 -21.75 13.45 -0.55
C ASP A 866 -21.10 12.07 -0.82
N GLY A 867 -19.86 11.87 -0.37
CA GLY A 867 -19.11 10.62 -0.51
C GLY A 867 -18.49 10.39 -1.89
N ILE A 868 -18.56 11.33 -2.83
CA ILE A 868 -18.13 11.09 -4.22
C ILE A 868 -17.44 12.28 -4.88
N SER A 869 -17.78 13.51 -4.53
CA SER A 869 -17.26 14.70 -5.22
C SER A 869 -15.84 15.03 -4.80
N ILE A 870 -14.98 15.38 -5.77
CA ILE A 870 -13.61 15.83 -5.48
C ILE A 870 -13.60 17.10 -4.63
N HIS A 871 -14.53 18.00 -4.90
CA HIS A 871 -14.81 19.21 -4.13
C HIS A 871 -16.29 19.20 -3.76
N PRO A 872 -16.66 18.68 -2.57
CA PRO A 872 -18.04 18.68 -2.14
C PRO A 872 -18.57 20.11 -1.93
N ASP A 873 -19.76 20.41 -2.44
CA ASP A 873 -20.42 21.72 -2.25
C ASP A 873 -20.75 21.98 -0.78
N GLU A 874 -21.15 20.92 -0.08
CA GLU A 874 -21.51 20.96 1.32
C GLU A 874 -20.76 19.86 2.08
N THR A 875 -20.28 20.20 3.28
CA THR A 875 -19.69 19.25 4.22
C THR A 875 -20.27 19.47 5.60
N LYS A 876 -20.12 18.49 6.50
CA LYS A 876 -20.48 18.62 7.91
C LYS A 876 -19.43 17.95 8.79
N ASN A 877 -19.10 18.64 9.89
CA ASN A 877 -18.33 18.10 11.01
C ASN A 877 -19.20 18.05 12.25
N VAL A 878 -19.15 16.93 12.96
CA VAL A 878 -19.82 16.75 14.25
C VAL A 878 -18.79 16.35 15.30
N GLU A 879 -18.65 17.17 16.33
CA GLU A 879 -17.92 16.80 17.55
C GLU A 879 -18.91 16.16 18.54
N LEU A 880 -18.57 15.00 19.11
CA LEU A 880 -19.39 14.29 20.09
C LEU A 880 -18.66 14.22 21.43
N ARG A 881 -19.37 14.50 22.52
CA ARG A 881 -18.85 14.39 23.89
C ARG A 881 -19.88 13.76 24.81
N PHE A 882 -19.43 12.85 25.66
CA PHE A 882 -20.22 12.29 26.75
C PHE A 882 -19.48 12.55 28.07
N SER A 883 -20.12 13.25 29.00
CA SER A 883 -19.60 13.45 30.35
C SER A 883 -20.75 13.70 31.33
N ARG A 884 -20.61 13.20 32.56
CA ARG A 884 -21.60 13.37 33.64
C ARG A 884 -23.04 12.96 33.25
N GLY A 885 -23.16 11.89 32.44
CA GLY A 885 -24.46 11.40 31.97
C GLY A 885 -25.12 12.24 30.87
N ILE A 886 -24.36 13.12 30.22
CA ILE A 886 -24.83 14.00 29.15
C ILE A 886 -24.04 13.68 27.88
N LEU A 887 -24.73 13.25 26.82
CA LEU A 887 -24.25 13.28 25.44
C LEU A 887 -24.55 14.66 24.87
N SER A 888 -23.55 15.32 24.31
CA SER A 888 -23.68 16.60 23.62
C SER A 888 -22.95 16.55 22.29
N THR A 889 -23.52 17.18 21.27
CA THR A 889 -22.87 17.36 19.97
C THR A 889 -22.71 18.83 19.64
N LYS A 890 -21.68 19.13 18.86
CA LYS A 890 -21.47 20.42 18.22
C LYS A 890 -21.39 20.19 16.73
N VAL A 891 -22.37 20.71 16.00
CA VAL A 891 -22.51 20.54 14.56
C VAL A 891 -22.02 21.79 13.84
N SER A 892 -21.25 21.60 12.77
CA SER A 892 -20.83 22.68 11.88
C SER A 892 -20.84 22.23 10.42
N GLY A 893 -21.20 23.13 9.50
CA GLY A 893 -21.32 22.85 8.07
C GLY A 893 -22.73 22.46 7.63
N GLU A 894 -22.97 22.62 6.33
CA GLU A 894 -24.32 22.68 5.74
C GLU A 894 -24.85 21.33 5.21
N TYR A 895 -23.99 20.33 4.97
CA TYR A 895 -24.42 19.05 4.38
C TYR A 895 -25.57 18.44 5.17
N ASN A 896 -26.57 17.81 4.56
CA ASN A 896 -27.65 17.19 5.32
C ASN A 896 -28.04 15.84 4.70
N ASP A 897 -27.87 14.77 5.48
CA ASP A 897 -28.29 13.43 5.09
C ASP A 897 -29.78 13.15 5.39
N GLY A 898 -30.41 13.96 6.26
CA GLY A 898 -31.80 13.80 6.69
C GLY A 898 -32.05 12.54 7.53
N LEU A 899 -31.02 11.89 8.07
CA LEU A 899 -31.15 10.58 8.73
C LEU A 899 -31.34 10.72 10.22
N SER A 900 -32.28 9.98 10.80
CA SER A 900 -32.53 9.96 12.24
C SER A 900 -31.49 9.13 13.01
N LEU A 901 -31.39 9.35 14.32
CA LEU A 901 -30.70 8.48 15.27
C LEU A 901 -31.62 7.35 15.72
N ALA A 902 -31.26 6.09 15.45
CA ALA A 902 -32.05 4.93 15.86
C ALA A 902 -31.65 4.41 17.24
N ASN A 903 -30.35 4.24 17.50
CA ASN A 903 -29.86 3.54 18.69
C ASN A 903 -28.63 4.20 19.32
N ILE A 904 -28.50 4.06 20.64
CA ILE A 904 -27.28 4.36 21.38
C ILE A 904 -26.97 3.16 22.27
N ALA A 905 -25.73 2.69 22.26
CA ALA A 905 -25.19 1.74 23.23
C ALA A 905 -24.11 2.43 24.07
N ILE A 906 -24.19 2.32 25.40
CA ILE A 906 -23.21 2.90 26.33
C ILE A 906 -22.56 1.76 27.11
N ALA A 907 -21.28 1.48 26.85
CA ALA A 907 -20.50 0.48 27.56
C ALA A 907 -19.89 1.09 28.84
N GLY A 908 -19.88 0.31 29.93
CA GLY A 908 -19.29 0.76 31.20
C GLY A 908 -20.17 1.69 32.03
N ALA A 909 -21.48 1.72 31.83
CA ALA A 909 -22.46 2.49 32.60
C ALA A 909 -22.71 1.90 34.01
N HIS A 910 -21.65 1.51 34.72
CA HIS A 910 -21.70 0.94 36.08
C HIS A 910 -21.90 2.05 37.12
N GLY A 911 -22.86 1.89 38.04
CA GLY A 911 -22.94 2.70 39.27
C GLY A 911 -24.30 3.35 39.56
N ARG A 912 -24.92 4.05 38.59
CA ARG A 912 -26.27 4.61 38.72
C ARG A 912 -27.18 4.04 37.63
N GLN A 913 -28.19 3.28 38.04
CA GLN A 913 -29.32 3.00 37.17
C GLN A 913 -30.11 4.30 36.98
N HIS A 914 -29.94 4.89 35.81
CA HIS A 914 -30.74 6.01 35.37
C HIS A 914 -32.20 5.56 35.28
N ARG A 915 -33.10 6.39 35.79
CA ARG A 915 -34.55 6.08 35.82
C ARG A 915 -35.31 6.70 34.66
N GLY A 916 -34.67 7.62 33.95
CA GLY A 916 -35.22 8.26 32.77
C GLY A 916 -34.15 9.02 32.00
N TRP A 917 -34.57 9.65 30.92
CA TRP A 917 -33.72 10.47 30.06
C TRP A 917 -34.55 11.59 29.42
N SER A 918 -33.86 12.61 28.94
CA SER A 918 -34.46 13.70 28.15
C SER A 918 -33.50 14.10 27.04
N ALA A 919 -34.01 14.61 25.92
CA ALA A 919 -33.16 15.15 24.86
C ALA A 919 -33.67 16.48 24.31
N HIS A 920 -32.74 17.25 23.76
CA HIS A 920 -32.98 18.43 22.95
C HIS A 920 -32.25 18.29 21.62
N HIS A 921 -32.86 18.78 20.55
CA HIS A 921 -32.28 18.80 19.21
C HIS A 921 -32.57 20.16 18.57
N GLY A 922 -31.53 20.86 18.10
CA GLY A 922 -31.65 22.23 17.61
C GLY A 922 -32.26 23.19 18.64
N GLY A 923 -31.99 22.98 19.93
CA GLY A 923 -32.54 23.76 21.05
C GLY A 923 -34.00 23.47 21.41
N LYS A 924 -34.67 22.51 20.74
CA LYS A 924 -36.06 22.12 21.03
C LYS A 924 -36.09 20.79 21.78
N ALA A 925 -36.98 20.65 22.76
CA ALA A 925 -37.17 19.40 23.48
C ALA A 925 -37.71 18.31 22.56
N CYS A 926 -37.11 17.12 22.60
CA CYS A 926 -37.52 15.95 21.81
C CYS A 926 -38.67 15.20 22.50
N ASP A 927 -39.53 14.57 21.70
CA ASP A 927 -40.44 13.54 22.21
C ASP A 927 -39.65 12.25 22.49
N THR A 928 -39.69 11.80 23.73
CA THR A 928 -38.94 10.63 24.22
C THR A 928 -39.84 9.45 24.57
N GLN A 929 -41.16 9.54 24.36
CA GLN A 929 -42.13 8.55 24.85
C GLN A 929 -41.98 7.15 24.22
N ARG A 930 -41.49 7.08 22.97
CA ARG A 930 -41.34 5.81 22.24
C ARG A 930 -40.00 5.13 22.47
N ALA A 931 -38.96 5.86 22.86
CA ALA A 931 -37.65 5.26 23.01
C ALA A 931 -37.59 4.38 24.25
N LYS A 932 -36.89 3.26 24.14
CA LYS A 932 -36.72 2.31 25.24
C LYS A 932 -35.31 2.41 25.80
N MET A 933 -35.22 2.46 27.12
CA MET A 933 -33.97 2.42 27.86
C MET A 933 -33.86 1.09 28.61
N MET A 934 -32.82 0.32 28.33
CA MET A 934 -32.63 -1.03 28.88
C MET A 934 -31.20 -1.24 29.36
N TYR A 935 -31.03 -1.75 30.57
CA TYR A 935 -29.73 -2.19 31.08
C TYR A 935 -29.51 -3.66 30.72
N GLY A 936 -28.52 -3.93 29.90
CA GLY A 936 -28.04 -5.27 29.61
C GLY A 936 -27.10 -5.80 30.69
N GLU A 937 -26.62 -7.03 30.48
CA GLU A 937 -25.58 -7.61 31.33
C GLU A 937 -24.28 -6.79 31.27
N GLY A 938 -23.47 -6.88 32.32
CA GLY A 938 -22.14 -6.27 32.32
C GLY A 938 -22.11 -4.74 32.28
N GLY A 939 -23.20 -4.06 32.66
CA GLY A 939 -23.24 -2.59 32.78
C GLY A 939 -23.34 -1.86 31.44
N VAL A 940 -23.94 -2.48 30.44
CA VAL A 940 -24.21 -1.85 29.14
C VAL A 940 -25.63 -1.26 29.15
N LEU A 941 -25.75 0.01 28.75
CA LEU A 941 -27.04 0.69 28.61
C LEU A 941 -27.39 0.81 27.12
N TYR A 942 -28.56 0.28 26.75
CA TYR A 942 -29.11 0.37 25.40
C TYR A 942 -30.27 1.35 25.38
N MET A 943 -30.22 2.27 24.43
CA MET A 943 -31.32 3.16 24.06
C MET A 943 -31.71 2.87 22.62
N THR A 944 -32.98 2.55 22.39
CA THR A 944 -33.50 2.09 21.09
C THR A 944 -34.79 2.83 20.75
N ASP A 945 -35.20 2.78 19.48
CA ASP A 945 -36.40 3.46 18.98
C ASP A 945 -36.33 5.00 19.13
N LEU A 946 -35.13 5.60 18.94
CA LEU A 946 -34.87 7.05 19.08
C LEU A 946 -35.28 7.88 17.84
N GLY A 947 -35.73 7.23 16.76
CA GLY A 947 -35.88 7.87 15.45
C GLY A 947 -36.83 9.07 15.43
N GLU A 948 -37.96 9.00 16.15
CA GLU A 948 -38.93 10.09 16.23
C GLU A 948 -38.35 11.36 16.86
N SER A 949 -37.40 11.21 17.79
CA SER A 949 -36.76 12.34 18.47
C SER A 949 -35.88 13.19 17.53
N THR A 950 -35.51 12.65 16.36
CA THR A 950 -34.54 13.23 15.42
C THR A 950 -34.95 13.03 13.95
N ARG A 951 -36.26 12.96 13.69
CA ARG A 951 -36.82 12.61 12.36
C ARG A 951 -36.42 13.55 11.22
N ASP A 952 -36.04 14.79 11.55
CA ASP A 952 -35.61 15.80 10.59
C ASP A 952 -34.09 15.72 10.28
N GLY A 953 -33.41 14.69 10.82
CA GLY A 953 -31.97 14.44 10.69
C GLY A 953 -31.22 14.75 11.99
N ILE A 954 -30.54 13.76 12.60
CA ILE A 954 -29.80 13.95 13.89
C ILE A 954 -28.68 15.00 13.78
N TRP A 955 -28.14 15.20 12.58
CA TRP A 955 -27.06 16.16 12.33
C TRP A 955 -27.54 17.49 11.75
N SER A 956 -28.85 17.76 11.77
CA SER A 956 -29.41 19.05 11.34
C SER A 956 -29.24 20.17 12.37
N GLY A 957 -28.85 19.83 13.60
CA GLY A 957 -28.41 20.78 14.62
C GLY A 957 -27.81 20.08 15.83
N ASP A 958 -27.40 20.86 16.83
CA ASP A 958 -26.83 20.32 18.06
C ASP A 958 -27.83 19.41 18.79
N PHE A 959 -27.34 18.28 19.29
CA PHE A 959 -28.10 17.28 20.04
C PHE A 959 -27.55 17.19 21.47
N GLU A 960 -28.42 17.33 22.46
CA GLU A 960 -28.10 17.06 23.86
C GLU A 960 -29.04 15.98 24.39
N MET A 961 -28.50 14.89 24.93
CA MET A 961 -29.23 13.85 25.64
C MET A 961 -28.70 13.73 27.06
N ARG A 962 -29.60 13.79 28.05
CA ARG A 962 -29.30 13.71 29.48
C ARG A 962 -29.96 12.51 30.12
N LEU A 963 -29.17 11.74 30.86
CA LEU A 963 -29.62 10.62 31.68
C LEU A 963 -29.89 11.10 33.12
N HIS A 964 -31.02 10.69 33.72
CA HIS A 964 -31.49 11.13 35.05
C HIS A 964 -31.37 10.06 36.12
#